data_AF-A0A3D4SX32-F1
#
_entry.id   AF-A0A3D4SX32-F1
#
_cell.length_a   1.000
_cell.length_b   1.000
_cell.length_c   1.000
_cell.angle_alpha   90.00
_cell.angle_beta   90.00
_cell.angle_gamma   90.00
#
_symmetry.space_group_name_H-M   'P 1'
#
loop_
_entity.id
_entity.type
_entity.pdbx_description
1 polymer ?
#
loop_
_entity_poly.entity_id
_entity_poly.type
_entity_poly.pdbx_seq_one_letter_code
_entity_poly.pdbx_strand_id
1 'polypeptide(L)'
;SRDFITEHPWNLQGGAANATLSRVEESSHKDISSITTEIGRTTHTGLDPAYFIPHFVAQDHGMPHAVPLVTGQDIRDFEIAPDTDTLFPYDESGNPADPNDQETEHYWTHRARLRKRIDFGQTPEERGLRWFDHTMFFPARFRRPLGIPFAFVATHNHFVLDRGGKVFNRSAPVIKLPEGASEDDHLRLLGVLNSSTACFWLRMNSHNKGRPGAEQAGADEPWEHRYEFTGTTLQRFPLPDLDDSDVTERGRRLDRLAQELATYEPAAVFANSTPTREAIDEAQANYVRVRQLMIAEQEELDWAVYHLYGLTDTDMSLPVGTVEGIELGARPFEIALARRVAAGETTTAWFDRHHSTPVTEIPDAWPEAQRTAAQERLDLMASDKSIKLLEAPEYKRRWSDDLWDDKVHQALGDWLLTRLETPELWRRSDGMAQPRTIRELAAQIETAPDLADVLSVLPLWSTRRGATVEKMLDDLLKGEAVPYVASLRYRNRGFAKRAEWEATWDAQRREDAGEITAEQVPVPPNYSSADMVPAVWKHRGKLDVPKERFISYPGASPEGDSTLLLGWAGWSDLDKGLAIFSTFADRADEDADTETLAGILAGLVEVLPWIKQWHNDLDPQYNLKMGDYLEAQLAEASRSLSIPVEDIPGHAPKPATRGRKKTSK
;
A
#
# COMPACT_ATOMS: atom_id res chain seq x y z
N SER A 1 16.99 18.30 -41.64
CA SER A 1 16.92 19.70 -42.09
C SER A 1 17.65 20.58 -41.09
N ARG A 2 18.16 21.75 -41.46
CA ARG A 2 18.66 22.76 -40.52
C ARG A 2 17.56 23.25 -39.54
N ASP A 3 16.30 23.07 -39.93
CA ASP A 3 15.11 23.37 -39.11
C ASP A 3 14.87 22.36 -37.97
N PHE A 4 15.49 21.17 -38.02
CA PHE A 4 15.40 20.14 -36.96
C PHE A 4 16.11 20.55 -35.65
N ILE A 5 16.94 21.61 -35.70
CA ILE A 5 17.83 22.01 -34.60
C ILE A 5 17.24 23.18 -33.79
N THR A 6 16.15 23.80 -34.24
CA THR A 6 15.60 25.02 -33.61
C THR A 6 14.52 24.76 -32.57
N GLU A 7 13.93 23.57 -32.50
CA GLU A 7 12.90 23.20 -31.54
C GLU A 7 13.38 22.05 -30.65
N HIS A 8 13.34 22.28 -29.33
CA HIS A 8 13.76 21.34 -28.30
C HIS A 8 12.50 20.66 -27.74
N PRO A 9 12.51 19.35 -27.41
CA PRO A 9 13.68 18.45 -27.32
C PRO A 9 14.02 17.66 -28.60
N TRP A 10 15.32 17.43 -28.85
CA TRP A 10 15.78 16.60 -29.97
C TRP A 10 15.65 15.10 -29.66
N ASN A 11 14.98 14.37 -30.54
CA ASN A 11 14.90 12.92 -30.47
C ASN A 11 15.87 12.25 -31.45
N LEU A 12 16.82 11.48 -30.90
CA LEU A 12 17.87 10.78 -31.65
C LEU A 12 17.49 9.35 -32.07
N GLN A 13 16.24 8.93 -31.84
CA GLN A 13 15.74 7.67 -32.40
C GLN A 13 15.60 7.76 -33.93
N GLY A 14 15.81 6.64 -34.62
CA GLY A 14 15.85 6.58 -36.09
C GLY A 14 14.60 7.13 -36.77
N GLY A 15 14.67 7.35 -38.09
CA GLY A 15 13.68 8.15 -38.86
C GLY A 15 12.21 7.76 -38.72
N ALA A 16 11.87 6.50 -38.39
CA ALA A 16 10.48 6.09 -38.18
C ALA A 16 9.86 6.70 -36.91
N ALA A 17 10.64 6.89 -35.84
CA ALA A 17 10.14 7.46 -34.59
C ALA A 17 9.76 8.94 -34.76
N ASN A 18 10.62 9.73 -35.43
CA ASN A 18 10.32 11.14 -35.71
C ASN A 18 9.13 11.29 -36.67
N ALA A 19 9.01 10.43 -37.68
CA ALA A 19 7.86 10.44 -38.58
C ALA A 19 6.55 10.07 -37.87
N THR A 20 6.59 9.09 -36.97
CA THR A 20 5.44 8.68 -36.15
C THR A 20 5.03 9.80 -35.20
N LEU A 21 5.99 10.43 -34.51
CA LEU A 21 5.75 11.56 -33.62
C LEU A 21 5.12 12.74 -34.36
N SER A 22 5.65 13.08 -35.54
CA SER A 22 5.11 14.18 -36.36
C SER A 22 3.66 13.91 -36.75
N ARG A 23 3.30 12.69 -37.17
CA ARG A 23 1.91 12.33 -37.48
C ARG A 23 0.97 12.45 -36.28
N VAL A 24 1.44 12.02 -35.10
CA VAL A 24 0.67 12.14 -33.86
C VAL A 24 0.42 13.61 -33.49
N GLU A 25 1.42 14.47 -33.65
CA GLU A 25 1.31 15.91 -33.37
C GLU A 25 0.49 16.66 -34.42
N GLU A 26 0.63 16.31 -35.71
CA GLU A 26 -0.12 16.90 -36.83
C GLU A 26 -1.61 16.54 -36.80
N SER A 27 -1.97 15.40 -36.21
CA SER A 27 -3.37 14.97 -36.03
C SER A 27 -4.03 15.61 -34.80
N SER A 28 -3.34 16.52 -34.09
CA SER A 28 -3.90 17.19 -32.91
C SER A 28 -5.04 18.13 -33.28
N HIS A 29 -6.21 17.89 -32.69
CA HIS A 29 -7.34 18.83 -32.71
C HIS A 29 -7.36 19.71 -31.44
N LYS A 30 -6.94 19.16 -30.31
CA LYS A 30 -6.90 19.81 -28.99
C LYS A 30 -5.74 19.25 -28.17
N ASP A 31 -5.21 20.05 -27.25
CA ASP A 31 -4.27 19.55 -26.24
C ASP A 31 -5.01 19.32 -24.91
N ILE A 32 -4.46 18.46 -24.04
CA ILE A 32 -5.01 18.22 -22.68
C ILE A 32 -5.18 19.53 -21.90
N SER A 33 -4.27 20.48 -22.05
CA SER A 33 -4.37 21.79 -21.38
C SER A 33 -5.67 22.56 -21.71
N SER A 34 -6.28 22.30 -22.87
CA SER A 34 -7.52 22.97 -23.30
C SER A 34 -8.79 22.38 -22.68
N ILE A 35 -8.72 21.15 -22.14
CA ILE A 35 -9.87 20.42 -21.57
C ILE A 35 -9.72 20.11 -20.08
N THR A 36 -8.61 20.52 -19.45
CA THR A 36 -8.33 20.27 -18.02
C THR A 36 -8.25 21.59 -17.26
N THR A 37 -8.62 21.56 -15.98
CA THR A 37 -8.48 22.73 -15.10
C THR A 37 -7.23 22.63 -14.24
N GLU A 38 -6.90 21.44 -13.76
CA GLU A 38 -5.76 21.22 -12.86
C GLU A 38 -5.18 19.81 -13.06
N ILE A 39 -3.86 19.69 -12.90
CA ILE A 39 -3.16 18.40 -12.82
C ILE A 39 -2.21 18.45 -11.62
N GLY A 40 -2.34 17.49 -10.69
CA GLY A 40 -1.39 17.36 -9.58
C GLY A 40 -1.93 16.59 -8.39
N ARG A 41 -1.15 16.54 -7.31
CA ARG A 41 -1.54 15.92 -6.03
C ARG A 41 -2.73 16.63 -5.39
N THR A 42 -3.47 15.94 -4.52
CA THR A 42 -4.49 16.58 -3.66
C THR A 42 -3.95 16.91 -2.27
N THR A 43 -2.90 16.21 -1.82
CA THR A 43 -2.34 16.40 -0.47
C THR A 43 -0.81 16.33 -0.42
N HIS A 44 -0.22 17.01 0.57
CA HIS A 44 1.15 16.87 1.03
C HIS A 44 1.22 17.03 2.54
N THR A 45 1.60 15.97 3.23
CA THR A 45 1.60 15.94 4.70
C THR A 45 2.76 16.75 5.31
N GLY A 46 3.89 16.82 4.60
CA GLY A 46 5.16 17.36 5.08
C GLY A 46 5.91 16.45 6.07
N LEU A 47 5.31 15.33 6.51
CA LEU A 47 5.94 14.33 7.38
C LEU A 47 5.24 12.97 7.22
N ASP A 48 5.30 12.38 6.02
CA ASP A 48 4.59 11.16 5.65
C ASP A 48 4.60 10.05 6.72
N PRO A 49 5.73 9.70 7.39
CA PRO A 49 5.73 8.64 8.40
C PRO A 49 4.82 8.89 9.61
N ALA A 50 4.42 10.14 9.90
CA ALA A 50 3.52 10.48 11.01
C ALA A 50 2.04 10.41 10.64
N TYR A 51 1.70 10.38 9.34
CA TYR A 51 0.32 10.39 8.87
C TYR A 51 -0.09 9.08 8.21
N PHE A 52 0.85 8.38 7.57
CA PHE A 52 0.55 7.17 6.80
C PHE A 52 0.42 5.97 7.71
N ILE A 53 -0.73 5.31 7.68
CA ILE A 53 -1.06 4.12 8.47
C ILE A 53 -1.69 3.06 7.56
N PRO A 54 -1.54 1.76 7.85
CA PRO A 54 -2.29 0.72 7.15
C PRO A 54 -3.80 0.91 7.39
N HIS A 55 -4.62 0.48 6.42
CA HIS A 55 -6.07 0.61 6.51
C HIS A 55 -6.68 -0.01 7.78
N PHE A 56 -6.21 -1.20 8.17
CA PHE A 56 -6.69 -1.89 9.38
C PHE A 56 -6.40 -1.09 10.68
N VAL A 57 -5.27 -0.37 10.73
CA VAL A 57 -4.91 0.43 11.91
C VAL A 57 -5.90 1.57 12.11
N ALA A 58 -6.33 2.23 11.03
CA ALA A 58 -7.32 3.30 11.12
C ALA A 58 -8.65 2.82 11.69
N GLN A 59 -9.09 1.62 11.27
CA GLN A 59 -10.32 0.99 11.74
C GLN A 59 -10.21 0.55 13.20
N ASP A 60 -9.17 -0.21 13.55
CA ASP A 60 -8.98 -0.80 14.88
C ASP A 60 -8.74 0.26 15.96
N HIS A 61 -8.06 1.35 15.62
CA HIS A 61 -7.77 2.45 16.54
C HIS A 61 -8.83 3.54 16.54
N GLY A 62 -9.95 3.37 15.82
CA GLY A 62 -11.04 4.33 15.80
C GLY A 62 -10.60 5.73 15.34
N MET A 63 -9.87 5.81 14.22
CA MET A 63 -9.39 7.05 13.61
C MET A 63 -10.29 7.43 12.41
N PRO A 64 -11.44 8.07 12.64
CA PRO A 64 -12.48 8.28 11.63
C PRO A 64 -12.05 9.22 10.51
N HIS A 65 -11.07 10.10 10.76
CA HIS A 65 -10.55 11.02 9.75
C HIS A 65 -9.36 10.41 8.99
N ALA A 66 -9.28 9.09 8.84
CA ALA A 66 -8.36 8.44 7.91
C ALA A 66 -9.01 8.27 6.54
N VAL A 67 -8.28 8.58 5.46
CA VAL A 67 -8.77 8.38 4.08
C VAL A 67 -7.72 7.64 3.23
N PRO A 68 -8.15 6.85 2.23
CA PRO A 68 -7.22 6.16 1.35
C PRO A 68 -6.25 7.10 0.66
N LEU A 69 -4.96 6.78 0.78
CA LEU A 69 -3.87 7.51 0.15
C LEU A 69 -3.39 6.75 -1.09
N VAL A 70 -3.55 7.37 -2.24
CA VAL A 70 -3.09 6.83 -3.51
C VAL A 70 -1.68 7.31 -3.82
N THR A 71 -0.83 6.36 -4.15
CA THR A 71 0.54 6.48 -4.63
C THR A 71 0.65 5.94 -6.06
N GLY A 72 1.77 6.21 -6.73
CA GLY A 72 1.97 5.78 -8.12
C GLY A 72 2.11 4.26 -8.29
N GLN A 73 2.25 3.50 -7.21
CA GLN A 73 2.27 2.03 -7.25
C GLN A 73 0.85 1.46 -7.32
N ASP A 74 -0.11 2.15 -6.72
CA ASP A 74 -1.49 1.71 -6.53
C ASP A 74 -2.35 1.88 -7.80
N ILE A 75 -1.78 2.49 -8.84
CA ILE A 75 -2.47 2.81 -10.11
C ILE A 75 -1.95 1.89 -11.20
N ARG A 76 -2.65 0.80 -11.49
CA ARG A 76 -2.27 -0.17 -12.53
C ARG A 76 -3.52 -0.66 -13.25
N ASP A 77 -3.36 -0.93 -14.55
CA ASP A 77 -4.33 -1.65 -15.39
C ASP A 77 -5.81 -1.34 -15.12
N PHE A 78 -6.16 -0.04 -15.13
CA PHE A 78 -7.53 0.50 -14.93
C PHE A 78 -8.08 0.40 -13.49
N GLU A 79 -7.23 0.12 -12.50
CA GLU A 79 -7.59 -0.03 -11.09
C GLU A 79 -6.77 0.89 -10.16
N ILE A 80 -7.41 1.31 -9.06
CA ILE A 80 -6.79 2.02 -7.93
C ILE A 80 -6.94 1.14 -6.69
N ALA A 81 -5.85 0.55 -6.20
CA ALA A 81 -5.85 -0.37 -5.05
C ALA A 81 -4.87 0.11 -3.95
N PRO A 82 -5.24 1.13 -3.15
CA PRO A 82 -4.41 1.63 -2.07
C PRO A 82 -4.48 0.69 -0.85
N ASP A 83 -3.33 0.41 -0.24
CA ASP A 83 -3.19 -0.37 1.00
C ASP A 83 -2.94 0.50 2.24
N THR A 84 -2.77 1.80 2.01
CA THR A 84 -2.34 2.79 2.99
C THR A 84 -3.36 3.91 3.07
N ASP A 85 -3.73 4.26 4.29
CA ASP A 85 -4.49 5.46 4.59
C ASP A 85 -3.56 6.57 5.08
N THR A 86 -4.04 7.80 4.98
CA THR A 86 -3.44 8.94 5.67
C THR A 86 -4.44 9.48 6.67
N LEU A 87 -3.98 9.75 7.89
CA LEU A 87 -4.70 10.62 8.81
C LEU A 87 -4.89 11.97 8.12
N PHE A 88 -6.13 12.41 8.02
CA PHE A 88 -6.57 13.50 7.18
C PHE A 88 -7.28 14.51 8.07
N PRO A 89 -6.62 15.63 8.46
CA PRO A 89 -7.15 16.56 9.46
C PRO A 89 -8.30 17.44 8.92
N TYR A 90 -9.09 16.91 8.00
CA TYR A 90 -10.18 17.59 7.31
C TYR A 90 -11.40 16.66 7.22
N ASP A 91 -12.59 17.24 7.12
CA ASP A 91 -13.85 16.52 6.93
C ASP A 91 -13.99 15.96 5.49
N GLU A 92 -15.07 15.24 5.23
CA GLU A 92 -15.42 14.70 3.90
C GLU A 92 -15.58 15.79 2.81
N SER A 93 -15.78 17.05 3.22
CA SER A 93 -15.84 18.23 2.33
C SER A 93 -14.48 18.93 2.19
N GLY A 94 -13.42 18.44 2.84
CA GLY A 94 -12.10 19.04 2.86
C GLY A 94 -12.02 20.34 3.66
N ASN A 95 -12.87 20.54 4.67
CA ASN A 95 -12.73 21.63 5.63
C ASN A 95 -11.96 21.15 6.86
N PRO A 96 -11.22 22.01 7.58
CA PRO A 96 -10.55 21.62 8.82
C PRO A 96 -11.50 20.92 9.80
N ALA A 97 -11.12 19.72 10.27
CA ALA A 97 -11.85 18.95 11.27
C ALA A 97 -11.00 18.81 12.53
N ASP A 98 -11.63 18.85 13.70
CA ASP A 98 -10.94 18.63 14.98
C ASP A 98 -10.76 17.12 15.21
N PRO A 99 -9.58 16.69 15.70
CA PRO A 99 -9.31 15.29 15.96
C PRO A 99 -10.20 14.75 17.09
N ASN A 100 -10.54 13.45 17.03
CA ASN A 100 -11.09 12.75 18.19
C ASN A 100 -9.99 12.44 19.24
N ASP A 101 -10.34 11.73 20.31
CA ASP A 101 -9.40 11.42 21.39
C ASP A 101 -8.19 10.60 20.87
N GLN A 102 -8.43 9.55 20.08
CA GLN A 102 -7.39 8.65 19.56
C GLN A 102 -6.45 9.37 18.57
N GLU A 103 -7.00 10.21 17.69
CA GLU A 103 -6.23 11.06 16.78
C GLU A 103 -5.44 12.13 17.55
N THR A 104 -6.02 12.67 18.62
CA THR A 104 -5.34 13.63 19.51
C THR A 104 -4.13 12.99 20.16
N GLU A 105 -4.26 11.80 20.73
CA GLU A 105 -3.16 11.02 21.31
C GLU A 105 -2.05 10.75 20.28
N HIS A 106 -2.44 10.34 19.06
CA HIS A 106 -1.52 10.09 17.96
C HIS A 106 -0.75 11.36 17.55
N TYR A 107 -1.45 12.45 17.26
CA TYR A 107 -0.82 13.71 16.88
C TYR A 107 0.05 14.27 18.00
N TRP A 108 -0.39 14.15 19.26
CA TRP A 108 0.36 14.62 20.43
C TRP A 108 1.71 13.91 20.56
N THR A 109 1.73 12.60 20.33
CA THR A 109 2.96 11.78 20.36
C THR A 109 4.03 12.30 19.40
N HIS A 110 3.62 12.94 18.31
CA HIS A 110 4.50 13.50 17.29
C HIS A 110 4.49 15.04 17.25
N ARG A 111 3.90 15.73 18.24
CA ARG A 111 3.65 17.18 18.21
C ARG A 111 4.88 18.02 17.95
N ALA A 112 5.99 17.79 18.66
CA ALA A 112 7.23 18.55 18.47
C ALA A 112 7.74 18.48 17.01
N ARG A 113 7.67 17.29 16.41
CA ARG A 113 8.04 17.04 15.01
C ARG A 113 7.08 17.70 14.03
N LEU A 114 5.78 17.55 14.30
CA LEU A 114 4.73 18.09 13.46
C LEU A 114 4.81 19.62 13.47
N ARG A 115 4.77 20.26 14.64
CA ARG A 115 4.82 21.72 14.76
C ARG A 115 6.07 22.34 14.13
N LYS A 116 7.24 21.71 14.30
CA LYS A 116 8.53 22.25 13.81
C LYS A 116 8.94 21.74 12.41
N ARG A 117 8.05 21.03 11.70
CA ARG A 117 8.34 20.62 10.30
C ARG A 117 8.42 21.86 9.42
N ILE A 118 9.43 21.92 8.55
CA ILE A 118 9.63 23.04 7.64
C ILE A 118 9.25 22.61 6.23
N ASP A 119 8.37 23.39 5.61
CA ASP A 119 7.99 23.26 4.21
C ASP A 119 7.97 24.66 3.57
N PHE A 120 8.63 24.79 2.42
CA PHE A 120 8.93 26.10 1.79
C PHE A 120 9.57 27.14 2.73
N GLY A 121 10.39 26.68 3.69
CA GLY A 121 11.12 27.56 4.61
C GLY A 121 10.31 28.07 5.80
N GLN A 122 9.05 27.63 5.96
CA GLN A 122 8.19 28.01 7.08
C GLN A 122 7.60 26.79 7.79
N THR A 123 7.25 26.94 9.06
CA THR A 123 6.44 25.99 9.84
C THR A 123 4.96 26.06 9.43
N PRO A 124 4.12 25.07 9.80
CA PRO A 124 2.68 25.15 9.56
C PRO A 124 2.05 26.40 10.19
N GLU A 125 2.41 26.71 11.44
CA GLU A 125 1.83 27.83 12.19
C GLU A 125 2.24 29.19 11.59
N GLU A 126 3.48 29.34 11.10
CA GLU A 126 3.92 30.54 10.35
C GLU A 126 3.13 30.76 9.05
N ARG A 127 2.50 29.70 8.52
CA ARG A 127 1.63 29.75 7.34
C ARG A 127 0.14 29.89 7.69
N GLY A 128 -0.19 30.03 8.98
CA GLY A 128 -1.57 30.12 9.46
C GLY A 128 -2.31 28.79 9.48
N LEU A 129 -1.60 27.66 9.46
CA LEU A 129 -2.16 26.32 9.56
C LEU A 129 -2.10 25.82 11.01
N ARG A 130 -2.95 24.85 11.37
CA ARG A 130 -2.78 24.12 12.63
C ARG A 130 -1.50 23.29 12.54
N TRP A 131 -0.83 23.08 13.66
CA TRP A 131 0.45 22.36 13.69
C TRP A 131 0.36 20.91 13.17
N PHE A 132 -0.83 20.31 13.13
CA PHE A 132 -1.10 18.97 12.59
C PHE A 132 -1.77 18.97 11.20
N ASP A 133 -1.99 20.12 10.58
CA ASP A 133 -2.56 20.19 9.22
C ASP A 133 -1.57 19.72 8.16
N HIS A 134 -2.00 19.00 7.14
CA HIS A 134 -1.14 18.76 5.96
C HIS A 134 -0.52 20.06 5.44
N THR A 135 0.79 20.10 5.23
CA THR A 135 1.48 21.34 4.85
C THR A 135 1.00 21.90 3.52
N MET A 136 0.45 21.08 2.63
CA MET A 136 -0.42 21.56 1.55
C MET A 136 -1.60 20.62 1.39
N PHE A 137 -2.78 21.22 1.27
CA PHE A 137 -3.99 20.54 0.85
C PHE A 137 -4.66 21.37 -0.24
N PHE A 138 -5.22 20.71 -1.25
CA PHE A 138 -5.86 21.35 -2.40
C PHE A 138 -7.36 21.00 -2.42
N PRO A 139 -8.20 21.69 -1.61
CA PRO A 139 -9.62 21.36 -1.45
C PRO A 139 -10.39 21.31 -2.76
N ALA A 140 -10.07 22.18 -3.73
CA ALA A 140 -10.75 22.23 -5.02
C ALA A 140 -10.58 20.94 -5.85
N ARG A 141 -9.46 20.22 -5.70
CA ARG A 141 -9.24 18.91 -6.35
C ARG A 141 -9.93 17.79 -5.59
N PHE A 142 -9.91 17.87 -4.26
CA PHE A 142 -10.52 16.88 -3.38
C PHE A 142 -12.04 16.86 -3.51
N ARG A 143 -12.68 18.03 -3.48
CA ARG A 143 -14.15 18.19 -3.58
C ARG A 143 -14.73 17.78 -4.93
N ARG A 144 -13.90 17.66 -5.97
CA ARG A 144 -14.32 17.16 -7.28
C ARG A 144 -14.11 15.64 -7.29
N PRO A 145 -15.15 14.80 -7.16
CA PRO A 145 -14.96 13.37 -7.01
C PRO A 145 -14.33 12.74 -8.26
N LEU A 146 -14.82 13.10 -9.46
CA LEU A 146 -14.29 12.56 -10.70
C LEU A 146 -12.87 13.09 -10.98
N GLY A 147 -11.99 12.21 -11.44
CA GLY A 147 -10.65 12.56 -11.88
C GLY A 147 -9.95 11.40 -12.55
N ILE A 148 -8.81 11.67 -13.19
CA ILE A 148 -7.99 10.62 -13.79
C ILE A 148 -6.60 10.65 -13.14
N PRO A 149 -6.38 9.90 -12.04
CA PRO A 149 -5.04 9.70 -11.49
C PRO A 149 -4.16 8.87 -12.42
N PHE A 150 -2.85 9.12 -12.33
CA PHE A 150 -1.86 8.38 -13.10
C PHE A 150 -0.55 8.18 -12.34
N ALA A 151 0.17 7.11 -12.69
CA ALA A 151 1.46 6.82 -12.10
C ALA A 151 2.54 7.81 -12.60
N PHE A 152 3.08 8.64 -11.70
CA PHE A 152 4.09 9.65 -12.03
C PHE A 152 5.41 9.06 -12.53
N VAL A 153 5.81 7.91 -11.97
CA VAL A 153 6.98 7.15 -12.44
C VAL A 153 6.57 5.70 -12.67
N ALA A 154 6.56 5.29 -13.93
CA ALA A 154 6.20 3.93 -14.34
C ALA A 154 6.94 3.54 -15.62
N THR A 155 6.93 2.26 -15.98
CA THR A 155 7.46 1.84 -17.29
C THR A 155 6.49 2.17 -18.41
N HIS A 156 5.19 2.08 -18.18
CA HIS A 156 4.13 2.37 -19.15
C HIS A 156 3.13 3.36 -18.55
N ASN A 157 2.32 3.95 -19.42
CA ASN A 157 1.18 4.76 -19.03
C ASN A 157 0.12 3.94 -18.28
N HIS A 158 -0.24 4.40 -17.08
CA HIS A 158 -1.35 3.86 -16.30
C HIS A 158 -2.22 5.04 -15.86
N PHE A 159 -3.40 5.15 -16.45
CA PHE A 159 -4.42 6.12 -16.12
C PHE A 159 -5.68 5.37 -15.70
N VAL A 160 -6.37 5.86 -14.68
CA VAL A 160 -7.57 5.20 -14.12
C VAL A 160 -8.63 6.24 -13.86
N LEU A 161 -9.91 5.90 -14.00
CA LEU A 161 -11.01 6.77 -13.59
C LEU A 161 -11.20 6.66 -12.07
N ASP A 162 -11.00 7.76 -11.35
CA ASP A 162 -11.35 7.90 -9.94
C ASP A 162 -12.75 8.51 -9.78
N ARG A 163 -13.46 8.02 -8.77
CA ARG A 163 -14.82 8.44 -8.39
C ARG A 163 -14.87 9.10 -7.00
N GLY A 164 -13.72 9.54 -6.48
CA GLY A 164 -13.61 10.26 -5.21
C GLY A 164 -13.32 9.38 -4.01
N GLY A 165 -13.40 10.00 -2.82
CA GLY A 165 -13.17 9.35 -1.52
C GLY A 165 -11.70 9.08 -1.19
N LYS A 166 -10.75 9.63 -1.96
CA LYS A 166 -9.31 9.35 -1.84
C LYS A 166 -8.50 10.63 -1.91
N VAL A 167 -7.27 10.56 -1.40
CA VAL A 167 -6.27 11.61 -1.58
C VAL A 167 -5.06 11.07 -2.32
N PHE A 168 -4.41 11.95 -3.07
CA PHE A 168 -3.39 11.60 -4.04
C PHE A 168 -2.10 12.33 -3.68
N ASN A 169 -1.02 11.57 -3.53
CA ASN A 169 0.30 12.15 -3.27
C ASN A 169 1.00 12.59 -4.57
N ARG A 170 2.24 13.06 -4.47
CA ARG A 170 3.02 13.53 -5.65
C ARG A 170 3.30 12.45 -6.70
N SER A 171 3.27 11.17 -6.32
CA SER A 171 3.55 10.05 -7.21
C SER A 171 2.32 9.56 -7.96
N ALA A 172 1.13 10.05 -7.59
CA ALA A 172 -0.16 9.76 -8.20
C ALA A 172 -0.93 11.04 -8.54
N PRO A 173 -0.36 12.01 -9.27
CA PRO A 173 -1.08 13.22 -9.66
C PRO A 173 -2.42 12.89 -10.36
N VAL A 174 -3.44 13.71 -10.11
CA VAL A 174 -4.77 13.55 -10.70
C VAL A 174 -5.07 14.66 -11.69
N ILE A 175 -5.62 14.28 -12.84
CA ILE A 175 -6.18 15.19 -13.85
C ILE A 175 -7.62 15.53 -13.44
N LYS A 176 -7.96 16.81 -13.35
CA LYS A 176 -9.32 17.29 -13.06
C LYS A 176 -9.88 18.08 -14.25
N LEU A 177 -11.00 17.59 -14.80
CA LEU A 177 -11.77 18.27 -15.84
C LEU A 177 -12.56 19.47 -15.26
N PRO A 178 -13.08 20.38 -16.12
CA PRO A 178 -13.96 21.46 -15.70
C PRO A 178 -15.17 20.99 -14.90
N GLU A 179 -15.68 21.86 -14.05
CA GLU A 179 -16.93 21.61 -13.34
C GLU A 179 -18.07 21.35 -14.34
N GLY A 180 -18.88 20.32 -14.07
CA GLY A 180 -19.94 19.86 -14.98
C GLY A 180 -19.50 18.86 -16.04
N ALA A 181 -18.20 18.53 -16.15
CA ALA A 181 -17.74 17.42 -17.00
C ALA A 181 -18.38 16.09 -16.56
N SER A 182 -18.89 15.34 -17.53
CA SER A 182 -19.54 14.06 -17.29
C SER A 182 -18.52 12.94 -17.04
N GLU A 183 -18.99 11.80 -16.55
CA GLU A 183 -18.15 10.59 -16.49
C GLU A 183 -17.67 10.17 -17.88
N ASP A 184 -18.51 10.32 -18.91
CA ASP A 184 -18.16 10.03 -20.30
C ASP A 184 -17.02 10.91 -20.83
N ASP A 185 -16.94 12.18 -20.41
CA ASP A 185 -15.81 13.04 -20.78
C ASP A 185 -14.49 12.51 -20.20
N HIS A 186 -14.53 11.92 -19.00
CA HIS A 186 -13.37 11.27 -18.40
C HIS A 186 -13.05 9.95 -19.10
N LEU A 187 -14.05 9.11 -19.39
CA LEU A 187 -13.87 7.83 -20.09
C LEU A 187 -13.33 8.00 -21.51
N ARG A 188 -13.77 9.05 -22.22
CA ARG A 188 -13.23 9.44 -23.53
C ARG A 188 -11.73 9.72 -23.44
N LEU A 189 -11.30 10.52 -22.46
CA LEU A 189 -9.89 10.83 -22.26
C LEU A 189 -9.10 9.60 -21.78
N LEU A 190 -9.71 8.78 -20.91
CA LEU A 190 -9.12 7.56 -20.37
C LEU A 190 -8.75 6.55 -21.47
N GLY A 191 -9.62 6.39 -22.48
CA GLY A 191 -9.36 5.53 -23.63
C GLY A 191 -8.10 5.95 -24.39
N VAL A 192 -7.99 7.22 -24.79
CA VAL A 192 -6.80 7.71 -25.51
C VAL A 192 -5.55 7.60 -24.64
N LEU A 193 -5.62 8.02 -23.38
CA LEU A 193 -4.48 8.08 -22.47
C LEU A 193 -3.89 6.71 -22.11
N ASN A 194 -4.67 5.64 -22.21
CA ASN A 194 -4.22 4.27 -21.98
C ASN A 194 -3.80 3.53 -23.27
N SER A 195 -3.73 4.22 -24.41
CA SER A 195 -3.28 3.63 -25.68
C SER A 195 -1.76 3.52 -25.79
N SER A 196 -1.31 2.64 -26.68
CA SER A 196 0.09 2.51 -27.08
C SER A 196 0.64 3.75 -27.77
N THR A 197 -0.19 4.49 -28.51
CA THR A 197 0.17 5.82 -29.06
C THR A 197 0.50 6.82 -27.96
N ALA A 198 -0.32 6.85 -26.89
CA ALA A 198 -0.06 7.70 -25.75
C ALA A 198 1.23 7.30 -25.03
N CYS A 199 1.47 6.00 -24.85
CA CYS A 199 2.71 5.47 -24.28
C CYS A 199 3.94 5.92 -25.09
N PHE A 200 3.88 5.79 -26.41
CA PHE A 200 4.92 6.23 -27.33
C PHE A 200 5.20 7.72 -27.17
N TRP A 201 4.19 8.57 -27.32
CA TRP A 201 4.36 10.02 -27.22
C TRP A 201 4.94 10.42 -25.86
N LEU A 202 4.44 9.82 -24.76
CA LEU A 202 4.92 10.10 -23.41
C LEU A 202 6.38 9.72 -23.24
N ARG A 203 6.81 8.55 -23.71
CA ARG A 203 8.23 8.13 -23.65
C ARG A 203 9.15 9.05 -24.47
N MET A 204 8.66 9.57 -25.60
CA MET A 204 9.41 10.51 -26.44
C MET A 204 9.59 11.89 -25.78
N ASN A 205 8.65 12.29 -24.92
CA ASN A 205 8.57 13.64 -24.33
C ASN A 205 8.85 13.70 -22.82
N SER A 206 9.17 12.56 -22.19
CA SER A 206 9.35 12.44 -20.74
C SER A 206 10.78 12.02 -20.37
N HIS A 207 11.17 12.32 -19.14
CA HIS A 207 12.51 11.99 -18.65
C HIS A 207 12.64 10.49 -18.36
N ASN A 208 13.54 9.81 -19.06
CA ASN A 208 13.89 8.41 -18.79
C ASN A 208 14.71 8.30 -17.48
N LYS A 209 14.21 7.52 -16.52
CA LYS A 209 14.83 7.24 -15.21
C LYS A 209 15.64 5.94 -15.18
N GLY A 210 15.80 5.28 -16.32
CA GLY A 210 16.49 4.01 -16.49
C GLY A 210 15.74 2.83 -15.88
N ARG A 211 16.38 1.67 -15.88
CA ARG A 211 15.85 0.45 -15.24
C ARG A 211 15.86 0.55 -13.70
N PRO A 212 14.88 -0.02 -12.99
CA PRO A 212 14.97 -0.24 -11.55
C PRO A 212 16.19 -1.11 -11.22
N GLY A 213 16.94 -0.77 -10.16
CA GLY A 213 18.04 -1.63 -9.69
C GLY A 213 19.20 -1.77 -10.67
N ALA A 214 19.54 -0.71 -11.42
CA ALA A 214 20.56 -0.74 -12.47
C ALA A 214 21.95 -1.27 -12.04
N GLU A 215 22.22 -1.34 -10.74
CA GLU A 215 23.41 -1.92 -10.13
C GLU A 215 23.42 -3.48 -10.10
N GLN A 216 22.29 -4.14 -10.39
CA GLN A 216 22.17 -5.60 -10.46
C GLN A 216 22.41 -6.12 -11.89
N ALA A 217 23.09 -7.26 -12.01
CA ALA A 217 23.33 -7.91 -13.30
C ALA A 217 22.03 -8.53 -13.85
N GLY A 218 21.64 -8.14 -15.06
CA GLY A 218 20.43 -8.59 -15.76
C GLY A 218 20.36 -8.00 -17.17
N ALA A 219 19.52 -8.59 -18.03
CA ALA A 219 19.26 -8.06 -19.37
C ALA A 219 18.70 -6.64 -19.26
N ASP A 220 19.28 -5.69 -19.99
CA ASP A 220 18.85 -4.29 -20.02
C ASP A 220 17.94 -4.09 -21.24
N GLU A 221 16.65 -4.36 -21.07
CA GLU A 221 15.67 -4.21 -22.16
C GLU A 221 14.93 -2.87 -22.07
N PRO A 222 14.76 -2.12 -23.18
CA PRO A 222 14.17 -0.77 -23.13
C PRO A 222 12.73 -0.70 -22.59
N TRP A 223 11.98 -1.81 -22.62
CA TRP A 223 10.64 -1.87 -22.05
C TRP A 223 10.64 -1.89 -20.50
N GLU A 224 11.78 -2.19 -19.86
CA GLU A 224 11.97 -2.12 -18.40
C GLU A 224 12.32 -0.72 -17.89
N HIS A 225 12.65 0.22 -18.79
CA HIS A 225 12.99 1.58 -18.42
C HIS A 225 11.77 2.31 -17.84
N ARG A 226 11.97 2.98 -16.70
CA ARG A 226 10.94 3.85 -16.10
C ARG A 226 11.04 5.26 -16.65
N TYR A 227 9.91 5.92 -16.79
CA TYR A 227 9.82 7.31 -17.23
C TYR A 227 9.10 8.15 -16.18
N GLU A 228 9.45 9.43 -16.09
CA GLU A 228 8.76 10.40 -15.25
C GLU A 228 7.72 11.17 -16.09
N PHE A 229 6.45 10.74 -16.00
CA PHE A 229 5.33 11.36 -16.69
C PHE A 229 4.85 12.57 -15.88
N THR A 230 5.28 13.78 -16.23
CA THR A 230 4.91 14.99 -15.47
C THR A 230 3.57 15.57 -15.95
N GLY A 231 2.87 16.29 -15.07
CA GLY A 231 1.67 17.04 -15.46
C GLY A 231 1.95 18.08 -16.55
N THR A 232 3.13 18.73 -16.51
CA THR A 232 3.57 19.67 -17.55
C THR A 232 3.77 19.00 -18.91
N THR A 233 4.31 17.77 -18.93
CA THR A 233 4.40 16.99 -20.16
C THR A 233 3.00 16.65 -20.67
N LEU A 234 2.12 16.15 -19.79
CA LEU A 234 0.76 15.77 -20.16
C LEU A 234 -0.08 16.92 -20.71
N GLN A 235 0.08 18.14 -20.22
CA GLN A 235 -0.64 19.31 -20.73
C GLN A 235 -0.49 19.53 -22.25
N ARG A 236 0.62 19.06 -22.84
CA ARG A 236 0.94 19.18 -24.26
C ARG A 236 0.62 17.92 -25.07
N PHE A 237 0.03 16.91 -24.45
CA PHE A 237 -0.34 15.70 -25.17
C PHE A 237 -1.41 16.02 -26.22
N PRO A 238 -1.15 15.72 -27.52
CA PRO A 238 -2.07 16.01 -28.60
C PRO A 238 -3.22 15.01 -28.60
N LEU A 239 -4.47 15.50 -28.61
CA LEU A 239 -5.67 14.68 -28.73
C LEU A 239 -6.15 14.69 -30.18
N PRO A 240 -6.47 13.53 -30.76
CA PRO A 240 -7.01 13.47 -32.10
C PRO A 240 -8.46 13.98 -32.10
N ASP A 241 -9.11 14.00 -33.25
CA ASP A 241 -10.56 14.18 -33.27
C ASP A 241 -11.21 12.98 -32.59
N LEU A 242 -11.95 13.24 -31.52
CA LEU A 242 -12.67 12.22 -30.76
C LEU A 242 -14.18 12.30 -31.02
N ASP A 243 -14.62 13.30 -31.77
CA ASP A 243 -16.01 13.45 -32.16
C ASP A 243 -16.39 12.27 -33.07
N ASP A 244 -17.58 11.69 -32.85
CA ASP A 244 -18.08 10.49 -33.55
C ASP A 244 -17.20 9.21 -33.46
N SER A 245 -16.17 9.19 -32.60
CA SER A 245 -15.33 8.01 -32.35
C SER A 245 -15.93 7.06 -31.29
N ASP A 246 -15.54 5.77 -31.33
CA ASP A 246 -15.97 4.76 -30.36
C ASP A 246 -15.10 4.70 -29.08
N VAL A 247 -14.07 5.57 -28.96
CA VAL A 247 -13.11 5.56 -27.85
C VAL A 247 -13.77 5.71 -26.49
N THR A 248 -14.87 6.47 -26.42
CA THR A 248 -15.64 6.62 -25.18
C THR A 248 -16.25 5.28 -24.75
N GLU A 249 -16.82 4.50 -25.68
CA GLU A 249 -17.36 3.18 -25.38
C GLU A 249 -16.23 2.18 -25.06
N ARG A 250 -15.08 2.27 -25.73
CA ARG A 250 -13.90 1.44 -25.41
C ARG A 250 -13.36 1.71 -24.01
N GLY A 251 -13.20 2.99 -23.65
CA GLY A 251 -12.79 3.40 -22.31
C GLY A 251 -13.79 2.92 -21.25
N ARG A 252 -15.09 3.06 -21.52
CA ARG A 252 -16.17 2.54 -20.67
C ARG A 252 -16.14 1.03 -20.53
N ARG A 253 -15.89 0.31 -21.62
CA ARG A 253 -15.80 -1.15 -21.64
C ARG A 253 -14.65 -1.64 -20.76
N LEU A 254 -13.47 -1.06 -20.90
CA LEU A 254 -12.30 -1.40 -20.10
C LEU A 254 -12.47 -1.04 -18.62
N ASP A 255 -13.02 0.14 -18.31
CA ASP A 255 -13.33 0.54 -16.91
C ASP A 255 -14.35 -0.42 -16.26
N ARG A 256 -15.41 -0.82 -16.97
CA ARG A 256 -16.37 -1.83 -16.48
C ARG A 256 -15.72 -3.19 -16.25
N LEU A 257 -14.89 -3.65 -17.18
CA LEU A 257 -14.20 -4.94 -17.06
C LEU A 257 -13.19 -4.92 -15.91
N ALA A 258 -12.49 -3.80 -15.70
CA ALA A 258 -11.57 -3.62 -14.57
C ALA A 258 -12.32 -3.68 -13.23
N GLN A 259 -13.47 -3.01 -13.13
CA GLN A 259 -14.33 -3.10 -11.95
C GLN A 259 -14.86 -4.53 -11.73
N GLU A 260 -15.26 -5.23 -12.80
CA GLU A 260 -15.66 -6.64 -12.72
C GLU A 260 -14.48 -7.52 -12.25
N LEU A 261 -13.29 -7.32 -12.80
CA LEU A 261 -12.08 -8.05 -12.43
C LEU A 261 -11.75 -7.88 -10.94
N ALA A 262 -11.82 -6.64 -10.44
CA ALA A 262 -11.57 -6.31 -9.04
C ALA A 262 -12.51 -7.03 -8.07
N THR A 263 -13.73 -7.40 -8.50
CA THR A 263 -14.65 -8.20 -7.66
C THR A 263 -14.22 -9.66 -7.50
N TYR A 264 -13.37 -10.16 -8.40
CA TYR A 264 -12.80 -11.50 -8.34
C TYR A 264 -11.42 -11.54 -7.68
N GLU A 265 -10.88 -10.40 -7.25
CA GLU A 265 -9.67 -10.39 -6.43
C GLU A 265 -9.90 -11.16 -5.13
N PRO A 266 -8.93 -11.99 -4.67
CA PRO A 266 -9.11 -12.81 -3.47
C PRO A 266 -9.56 -11.99 -2.25
N ALA A 267 -8.97 -10.81 -2.02
CA ALA A 267 -9.36 -9.93 -0.93
C ALA A 267 -10.82 -9.46 -1.04
N ALA A 268 -11.31 -9.14 -2.25
CA ALA A 268 -12.69 -8.71 -2.47
C ALA A 268 -13.69 -9.85 -2.25
N VAL A 269 -13.35 -11.06 -2.72
CA VAL A 269 -14.15 -12.28 -2.52
C VAL A 269 -14.29 -12.61 -1.03
N PHE A 270 -13.21 -12.45 -0.26
CA PHE A 270 -13.17 -12.80 1.16
C PHE A 270 -13.75 -11.72 2.08
N ALA A 271 -13.91 -10.47 1.61
CA ALA A 271 -14.29 -9.33 2.44
C ALA A 271 -15.57 -9.55 3.27
N ASN A 272 -16.55 -10.28 2.72
CA ASN A 272 -17.85 -10.52 3.36
C ASN A 272 -18.24 -11.99 3.43
N SER A 273 -17.28 -12.90 3.26
CA SER A 273 -17.55 -14.34 3.27
C SER A 273 -16.38 -15.13 3.84
N THR A 274 -16.65 -16.35 4.31
CA THR A 274 -15.58 -17.26 4.72
C THR A 274 -14.91 -17.84 3.47
N PRO A 275 -13.58 -17.72 3.31
CA PRO A 275 -12.86 -18.33 2.21
C PRO A 275 -13.07 -19.84 2.12
N THR A 276 -13.37 -20.33 0.91
CA THR A 276 -13.46 -21.77 0.61
C THR A 276 -12.66 -22.10 -0.64
N ARG A 277 -12.32 -23.37 -0.84
CA ARG A 277 -11.64 -23.81 -2.06
C ARG A 277 -12.49 -23.56 -3.30
N GLU A 278 -13.79 -23.83 -3.19
CA GLU A 278 -14.75 -23.61 -4.28
C GLU A 278 -14.82 -22.14 -4.67
N ALA A 279 -14.84 -21.22 -3.71
CA ALA A 279 -14.86 -19.78 -3.98
C ALA A 279 -13.55 -19.29 -4.60
N ILE A 280 -12.40 -19.83 -4.16
CA ILE A 280 -11.09 -19.52 -4.74
C ILE A 280 -11.01 -19.98 -6.19
N ASP A 281 -11.43 -21.22 -6.48
CA ASP A 281 -11.38 -21.80 -7.82
C ASP A 281 -12.34 -21.06 -8.78
N GLU A 282 -13.55 -20.70 -8.31
CA GLU A 282 -14.52 -19.90 -9.08
C GLU A 282 -14.02 -18.48 -9.35
N ALA A 283 -13.45 -17.82 -8.34
CA ALA A 283 -12.85 -16.50 -8.47
C ALA A 283 -11.70 -16.52 -9.48
N GLN A 284 -10.82 -17.53 -9.42
CA GLN A 284 -9.71 -17.67 -10.36
C GLN A 284 -10.18 -17.80 -11.80
N ALA A 285 -11.18 -18.66 -12.04
CA ALA A 285 -11.71 -18.88 -13.38
C ALA A 285 -12.31 -17.59 -13.98
N ASN A 286 -13.07 -16.85 -13.16
CA ASN A 286 -13.64 -15.57 -13.57
C ASN A 286 -12.59 -14.47 -13.74
N TYR A 287 -11.61 -14.40 -12.84
CA TYR A 287 -10.48 -13.49 -12.93
C TYR A 287 -9.73 -13.67 -14.26
N VAL A 288 -9.34 -14.91 -14.58
CA VAL A 288 -8.65 -15.23 -15.83
C VAL A 288 -9.50 -14.86 -17.04
N ARG A 289 -10.80 -15.22 -17.05
CA ARG A 289 -11.72 -14.90 -18.15
C ARG A 289 -11.82 -13.39 -18.41
N VAL A 290 -12.07 -12.59 -17.37
CA VAL A 290 -12.24 -11.14 -17.50
C VAL A 290 -10.91 -10.49 -17.89
N ARG A 291 -9.79 -10.92 -17.31
CA ARG A 291 -8.47 -10.41 -17.64
C ARG A 291 -8.11 -10.66 -19.10
N GLN A 292 -8.35 -11.86 -19.63
CA GLN A 292 -8.15 -12.17 -21.05
C GLN A 292 -9.01 -11.27 -21.96
N LEU A 293 -10.23 -10.96 -21.54
CA LEU A 293 -11.11 -10.04 -22.26
C LEU A 293 -10.61 -8.59 -22.23
N MET A 294 -10.11 -8.13 -21.09
CA MET A 294 -9.47 -6.80 -21.00
C MET A 294 -8.24 -6.71 -21.91
N ILE A 295 -7.42 -7.76 -21.99
CA ILE A 295 -6.27 -7.83 -22.90
C ILE A 295 -6.75 -7.68 -24.35
N ALA A 296 -7.80 -8.40 -24.75
CA ALA A 296 -8.36 -8.31 -26.10
C ALA A 296 -8.91 -6.90 -26.40
N GLU A 297 -9.73 -6.34 -25.51
CA GLU A 297 -10.34 -5.01 -25.69
C GLU A 297 -9.28 -3.89 -25.71
N GLN A 298 -8.18 -4.05 -24.97
CA GLN A 298 -7.03 -3.13 -25.02
C GLN A 298 -6.31 -3.17 -26.38
N GLU A 299 -6.17 -4.35 -26.99
CA GLU A 299 -5.64 -4.44 -28.36
C GLU A 299 -6.56 -3.70 -29.33
N GLU A 300 -7.87 -3.88 -29.22
CA GLU A 300 -8.83 -3.15 -30.08
C GLU A 300 -8.79 -1.64 -29.85
N LEU A 301 -8.62 -1.19 -28.60
CA LEU A 301 -8.40 0.23 -28.27
C LEU A 301 -7.15 0.80 -28.94
N ASP A 302 -6.03 0.08 -28.90
CA ASP A 302 -4.79 0.55 -29.53
C ASP A 302 -4.98 0.73 -31.05
N TRP A 303 -5.59 -0.25 -31.72
CA TRP A 303 -5.83 -0.19 -33.17
C TRP A 303 -6.82 0.91 -33.58
N ALA A 304 -7.88 1.12 -32.79
CA ALA A 304 -8.80 2.24 -33.01
C ALA A 304 -8.08 3.58 -32.87
N VAL A 305 -7.23 3.72 -31.85
CA VAL A 305 -6.45 4.94 -31.63
C VAL A 305 -5.40 5.15 -32.72
N TYR A 306 -4.77 4.11 -33.27
CA TYR A 306 -3.88 4.26 -34.44
C TYR A 306 -4.62 4.89 -35.62
N HIS A 307 -5.85 4.46 -35.89
CA HIS A 307 -6.66 5.04 -36.96
C HIS A 307 -6.98 6.52 -36.70
N LEU A 308 -7.36 6.87 -35.47
CA LEU A 308 -7.68 8.26 -35.11
C LEU A 308 -6.51 9.24 -35.27
N TYR A 309 -5.27 8.77 -35.12
CA TYR A 309 -4.07 9.56 -35.40
C TYR A 309 -3.58 9.44 -36.86
N GLY A 310 -4.38 8.86 -37.76
CA GLY A 310 -4.02 8.68 -39.16
C GLY A 310 -2.79 7.77 -39.38
N LEU A 311 -2.50 6.89 -38.43
CA LEU A 311 -1.38 5.94 -38.52
C LEU A 311 -1.75 4.72 -39.38
N THR A 312 -3.05 4.46 -39.54
CA THR A 312 -3.62 3.48 -40.45
C THR A 312 -4.67 4.12 -41.35
N ASP A 313 -4.70 3.71 -42.63
CA ASP A 313 -5.65 4.24 -43.62
C ASP A 313 -7.11 3.83 -43.31
N THR A 314 -7.29 2.69 -42.64
CA THR A 314 -8.59 2.15 -42.25
C THR A 314 -8.57 1.76 -40.77
N ASP A 315 -9.74 1.77 -40.15
CA ASP A 315 -9.91 1.23 -38.80
C ASP A 315 -9.81 -0.30 -38.85
N MET A 316 -8.76 -0.83 -38.25
CA MET A 316 -8.51 -2.28 -38.15
C MET A 316 -8.99 -2.85 -36.82
N SER A 317 -9.65 -2.05 -35.97
CA SER A 317 -10.27 -2.53 -34.75
C SER A 317 -11.59 -3.22 -35.04
N LEU A 318 -11.92 -4.20 -34.20
CA LEU A 318 -13.21 -4.86 -34.19
C LEU A 318 -14.21 -4.03 -33.36
N PRO A 319 -15.52 -4.16 -33.63
CA PRO A 319 -16.54 -3.44 -32.88
C PRO A 319 -16.46 -3.75 -31.38
N VAL A 320 -16.68 -2.73 -30.55
CA VAL A 320 -16.58 -2.85 -29.10
C VAL A 320 -17.44 -3.99 -28.55
N GLY A 321 -16.87 -4.83 -27.68
CA GLY A 321 -17.59 -5.94 -27.06
C GLY A 321 -17.82 -7.17 -27.93
N THR A 322 -17.25 -7.22 -29.15
CA THR A 322 -17.40 -8.38 -30.05
C THR A 322 -16.24 -9.37 -29.99
N VAL A 323 -15.17 -9.03 -29.27
CA VAL A 323 -13.99 -9.88 -29.10
C VAL A 323 -14.17 -10.90 -27.98
N GLU A 324 -13.58 -12.08 -28.16
CA GLU A 324 -13.34 -13.04 -27.08
C GLU A 324 -11.97 -12.79 -26.45
N GLY A 325 -11.81 -13.28 -25.21
CA GLY A 325 -10.58 -13.09 -24.44
C GLY A 325 -9.38 -13.78 -25.06
N ILE A 326 -8.22 -13.13 -24.96
CA ILE A 326 -6.95 -13.65 -25.46
C ILE A 326 -5.96 -13.86 -24.33
N GLU A 327 -5.23 -14.97 -24.39
CA GLU A 327 -4.15 -15.28 -23.44
C GLU A 327 -2.98 -14.30 -23.60
N LEU A 328 -2.34 -13.98 -22.47
CA LEU A 328 -1.09 -13.23 -22.49
C LEU A 328 -0.01 -14.08 -23.18
N GLY A 329 0.68 -13.52 -24.16
CA GLY A 329 1.59 -14.23 -25.06
C GLY A 329 1.03 -14.42 -26.48
N ALA A 330 -0.28 -14.30 -26.67
CA ALA A 330 -0.95 -14.54 -27.95
C ALA A 330 -1.33 -13.25 -28.71
N ARG A 331 -1.01 -12.06 -28.20
CA ARG A 331 -1.28 -10.80 -28.92
C ARG A 331 -0.46 -10.71 -30.21
N PRO A 332 -0.91 -9.98 -31.25
CA PRO A 332 -0.19 -9.88 -32.52
C PRO A 332 1.30 -9.52 -32.37
N PHE A 333 1.64 -8.53 -31.53
CA PHE A 333 3.07 -8.21 -31.31
C PHE A 333 3.85 -9.28 -30.56
N GLU A 334 3.21 -10.01 -29.64
CA GLU A 334 3.83 -11.12 -28.92
C GLU A 334 4.07 -12.29 -29.86
N ILE A 335 3.14 -12.57 -30.78
CA ILE A 335 3.32 -13.57 -31.85
C ILE A 335 4.49 -13.18 -32.76
N ALA A 336 4.55 -11.92 -33.19
CA ALA A 336 5.66 -11.42 -34.00
C ALA A 336 7.00 -11.53 -33.24
N LEU A 337 7.02 -11.21 -31.95
CA LEU A 337 8.19 -11.33 -31.09
C LEU A 337 8.62 -12.80 -30.92
N ALA A 338 7.68 -13.70 -30.64
CA ALA A 338 7.91 -15.13 -30.50
C ALA A 338 8.46 -15.75 -31.78
N ARG A 339 7.95 -15.36 -32.96
CA ARG A 339 8.49 -15.78 -34.27
C ARG A 339 9.95 -15.39 -34.44
N ARG A 340 10.31 -14.16 -34.07
CA ARG A 340 11.70 -13.67 -34.15
C ARG A 340 12.63 -14.38 -33.16
N VAL A 341 12.14 -14.70 -31.96
CA VAL A 341 12.87 -15.51 -30.97
C VAL A 341 13.11 -16.92 -31.51
N ALA A 342 12.07 -17.57 -32.05
CA ALA A 342 12.17 -18.91 -32.63
C ALA A 342 13.11 -18.97 -33.84
N ALA A 343 13.16 -17.90 -34.64
CA ALA A 343 14.10 -17.75 -35.75
C ALA A 343 15.53 -17.38 -35.32
N GLY A 344 15.78 -17.12 -34.02
CA GLY A 344 17.07 -16.69 -33.50
C GLY A 344 17.46 -15.25 -33.89
N GLU A 345 16.50 -14.45 -34.35
CA GLU A 345 16.72 -13.05 -34.74
C GLU A 345 16.79 -12.10 -33.55
N THR A 346 16.25 -12.50 -32.40
CA THR A 346 16.25 -11.70 -31.18
C THR A 346 16.19 -12.58 -29.93
N THR A 347 16.57 -12.01 -28.79
CA THR A 347 16.47 -12.63 -27.47
C THR A 347 15.78 -11.62 -26.55
N THR A 348 14.84 -12.09 -25.73
CA THR A 348 14.07 -11.23 -24.83
C THR A 348 13.69 -11.99 -23.57
N ALA A 349 13.62 -11.29 -22.44
CA ALA A 349 13.07 -11.76 -21.18
C ALA A 349 11.56 -11.47 -21.07
N TRP A 350 10.90 -10.92 -22.11
CA TRP A 350 9.49 -10.55 -22.08
C TRP A 350 8.58 -11.68 -21.57
N PHE A 351 8.67 -12.88 -22.16
CA PHE A 351 7.79 -13.99 -21.81
C PHE A 351 8.03 -14.49 -20.38
N ASP A 352 9.30 -14.67 -20.00
CA ASP A 352 9.69 -15.11 -18.66
C ASP A 352 9.27 -14.09 -17.58
N ARG A 353 9.44 -12.79 -17.86
CA ARG A 353 9.14 -11.70 -16.92
C ARG A 353 7.65 -11.55 -16.64
N HIS A 354 6.80 -11.90 -17.60
CA HIS A 354 5.35 -11.74 -17.51
C HIS A 354 4.61 -13.08 -17.33
N HIS A 355 5.36 -14.18 -17.12
CA HIS A 355 4.79 -15.52 -16.97
C HIS A 355 3.86 -15.91 -18.13
N SER A 356 4.18 -15.48 -19.36
CA SER A 356 3.39 -15.76 -20.55
C SER A 356 4.03 -16.85 -21.42
N THR A 357 3.19 -17.63 -22.12
CA THR A 357 3.67 -18.67 -23.02
C THR A 357 3.89 -18.07 -24.41
N PRO A 358 5.11 -18.15 -25.00
CA PRO A 358 5.34 -17.66 -26.34
C PRO A 358 4.59 -18.51 -27.38
N VAL A 359 3.77 -17.87 -28.21
CA VAL A 359 3.00 -18.52 -29.27
C VAL A 359 3.42 -17.97 -30.62
N THR A 360 3.70 -18.84 -31.60
CA THR A 360 4.19 -18.41 -32.94
C THR A 360 3.10 -18.39 -34.02
N GLU A 361 1.93 -18.91 -33.72
CA GLU A 361 0.79 -19.03 -34.62
C GLU A 361 -0.44 -18.39 -33.98
N ILE A 362 -1.33 -17.83 -34.81
CA ILE A 362 -2.62 -17.32 -34.33
C ILE A 362 -3.45 -18.54 -33.89
N PRO A 363 -3.97 -18.57 -32.65
CA PRO A 363 -4.71 -19.73 -32.17
C PRO A 363 -5.97 -20.03 -33.01
N ASP A 364 -6.13 -21.28 -33.45
CA ASP A 364 -7.29 -21.73 -34.22
C ASP A 364 -8.61 -21.59 -33.45
N ALA A 365 -8.56 -21.59 -32.12
CA ALA A 365 -9.75 -21.47 -31.27
C ALA A 365 -10.39 -20.07 -31.33
N TRP A 366 -9.66 -19.04 -31.77
CA TRP A 366 -10.18 -17.67 -31.83
C TRP A 366 -11.31 -17.54 -32.87
N PRO A 367 -12.30 -16.67 -32.65
CA PRO A 367 -13.28 -16.30 -33.66
C PRO A 367 -12.65 -15.87 -34.99
N GLU A 368 -13.30 -16.20 -36.10
CA GLU A 368 -12.78 -15.93 -37.46
C GLU A 368 -12.43 -14.46 -37.67
N ALA A 369 -13.28 -13.54 -37.20
CA ALA A 369 -13.03 -12.11 -37.29
C ALA A 369 -11.75 -11.68 -36.54
N GLN A 370 -11.50 -12.21 -35.34
CA GLN A 370 -10.28 -11.94 -34.57
C GLN A 370 -9.04 -12.53 -35.24
N ARG A 371 -9.13 -13.73 -35.82
CA ARG A 371 -8.01 -14.33 -36.56
C ARG A 371 -7.65 -13.52 -37.80
N THR A 372 -8.65 -13.10 -38.58
CA THR A 372 -8.44 -12.27 -39.77
C THR A 372 -7.81 -10.93 -39.38
N ALA A 373 -8.37 -10.23 -38.39
CA ALA A 373 -7.80 -8.98 -37.91
C ALA A 373 -6.35 -9.16 -37.41
N ALA A 374 -6.07 -10.21 -36.61
CA ALA A 374 -4.73 -10.49 -36.13
C ALA A 374 -3.73 -10.75 -37.27
N GLN A 375 -4.15 -11.46 -38.33
CA GLN A 375 -3.31 -11.71 -39.49
C GLN A 375 -3.03 -10.42 -40.27
N GLU A 376 -4.03 -9.61 -40.54
CA GLU A 376 -3.87 -8.31 -41.21
C GLU A 376 -2.95 -7.37 -40.42
N ARG A 377 -3.08 -7.35 -39.10
CA ARG A 377 -2.21 -6.58 -38.19
C ARG A 377 -0.76 -7.05 -38.25
N LEU A 378 -0.51 -8.37 -38.23
CA LEU A 378 0.83 -8.95 -38.39
C LEU A 378 1.47 -8.57 -39.73
N ASP A 379 0.68 -8.62 -40.82
CA ASP A 379 1.14 -8.24 -42.15
C ASP A 379 1.47 -6.75 -42.25
N LEU A 380 0.66 -5.89 -41.61
CA LEU A 380 0.95 -4.46 -41.53
C LEU A 380 2.18 -4.18 -40.68
N MET A 381 2.36 -4.84 -39.53
CA MET A 381 3.57 -4.73 -38.70
C MET A 381 4.84 -5.15 -39.44
N ALA A 382 4.75 -6.10 -40.38
CA ALA A 382 5.89 -6.53 -41.18
C ALA A 382 6.28 -5.50 -42.25
N SER A 383 5.32 -4.69 -42.73
CA SER A 383 5.49 -3.80 -43.88
C SER A 383 5.63 -2.31 -43.50
N ASP A 384 4.94 -1.86 -42.44
CA ASP A 384 4.95 -0.48 -41.95
C ASP A 384 5.86 -0.30 -40.72
N LYS A 385 6.82 0.62 -40.83
CA LYS A 385 7.82 0.87 -39.77
C LYS A 385 7.26 1.61 -38.55
N SER A 386 6.21 2.40 -38.71
CA SER A 386 5.55 3.15 -37.64
C SER A 386 4.70 2.20 -36.80
N ILE A 387 3.91 1.35 -37.46
CA ILE A 387 3.14 0.31 -36.77
C ILE A 387 4.07 -0.70 -36.10
N LYS A 388 5.15 -1.13 -36.76
CA LYS A 388 6.19 -1.97 -36.13
C LYS A 388 6.80 -1.34 -34.89
N LEU A 389 6.95 -0.02 -34.86
CA LEU A 389 7.49 0.70 -33.72
C LEU A 389 6.48 0.73 -32.57
N LEU A 390 5.22 1.05 -32.82
CA LEU A 390 4.16 1.15 -31.81
C LEU A 390 3.77 -0.23 -31.24
N GLU A 391 3.79 -1.25 -32.09
CA GLU A 391 3.61 -2.66 -31.71
C GLU A 391 4.91 -3.29 -31.18
N ALA A 392 5.66 -2.54 -30.38
CA ALA A 392 6.85 -3.01 -29.69
C ALA A 392 6.59 -3.13 -28.17
N PRO A 393 7.30 -4.03 -27.46
CA PRO A 393 7.19 -4.21 -26.01
C PRO A 393 7.29 -2.92 -25.18
N GLU A 394 7.96 -1.90 -25.72
CA GLU A 394 8.16 -0.59 -25.10
C GLU A 394 6.90 0.26 -24.96
N TYR A 395 5.87 -0.04 -25.75
CA TYR A 395 4.65 0.79 -25.82
C TYR A 395 3.39 -0.01 -25.52
N LYS A 396 3.38 -1.30 -25.81
CA LYS A 396 2.26 -2.20 -25.51
C LYS A 396 2.13 -2.46 -24.01
N ARG A 397 0.91 -2.41 -23.48
CA ARG A 397 0.61 -2.67 -22.07
C ARG A 397 1.15 -4.05 -21.65
N ARG A 398 1.83 -4.10 -20.51
CA ARG A 398 2.54 -5.30 -20.04
C ARG A 398 1.62 -6.36 -19.45
N TRP A 399 0.54 -5.96 -18.77
CA TRP A 399 -0.31 -6.86 -17.97
C TRP A 399 0.54 -7.69 -17.00
N SER A 400 1.44 -7.01 -16.28
CA SER A 400 2.25 -7.64 -15.22
C SER A 400 1.43 -7.62 -13.94
N ASP A 401 1.28 -8.77 -13.31
CA ASP A 401 0.52 -8.93 -12.06
C ASP A 401 1.23 -9.98 -11.19
N ASP A 402 0.87 -10.02 -9.90
CA ASP A 402 1.33 -11.05 -8.98
C ASP A 402 0.73 -12.42 -9.34
N LEU A 403 1.40 -13.50 -8.93
CA LEU A 403 0.89 -14.84 -9.15
C LEU A 403 -0.40 -15.04 -8.34
N TRP A 404 -1.39 -15.70 -8.94
CA TRP A 404 -2.68 -15.95 -8.30
C TRP A 404 -2.54 -16.59 -6.91
N ASP A 405 -1.68 -17.60 -6.79
CA ASP A 405 -1.44 -18.30 -5.52
C ASP A 405 -0.86 -17.37 -4.44
N ASP A 406 -0.02 -16.40 -4.84
CA ASP A 406 0.55 -15.41 -3.92
C ASP A 406 -0.55 -14.42 -3.46
N LYS A 407 -1.41 -13.97 -4.38
CA LYS A 407 -2.57 -13.10 -4.09
C LYS A 407 -3.55 -13.79 -3.14
N VAL A 408 -3.85 -15.07 -3.37
CA VAL A 408 -4.69 -15.89 -2.49
C VAL A 408 -4.03 -16.08 -1.12
N HIS A 409 -2.74 -16.42 -1.08
CA HIS A 409 -2.02 -16.63 0.18
C HIS A 409 -1.98 -15.36 1.04
N GLN A 410 -1.73 -14.20 0.43
CA GLN A 410 -1.78 -12.91 1.11
C GLN A 410 -3.18 -12.59 1.62
N ALA A 411 -4.21 -12.67 0.77
CA ALA A 411 -5.58 -12.35 1.16
C ALA A 411 -6.14 -13.28 2.24
N LEU A 412 -5.79 -14.57 2.21
CA LEU A 412 -6.12 -15.51 3.29
C LEU A 412 -5.42 -15.15 4.60
N GLY A 413 -4.15 -14.74 4.53
CA GLY A 413 -3.39 -14.28 5.68
C GLY A 413 -4.02 -13.04 6.32
N ASP A 414 -4.31 -12.03 5.50
CA ASP A 414 -4.94 -10.79 5.94
C ASP A 414 -6.35 -11.05 6.51
N TRP A 415 -7.14 -11.93 5.88
CA TRP A 415 -8.45 -12.34 6.39
C TRP A 415 -8.34 -13.03 7.75
N LEU A 416 -7.43 -14.01 7.91
CA LEU A 416 -7.22 -14.72 9.17
C LEU A 416 -6.76 -13.76 10.28
N LEU A 417 -5.79 -12.91 9.97
CA LEU A 417 -5.27 -11.92 10.89
C LEU A 417 -6.39 -10.95 11.31
N THR A 418 -7.26 -10.52 10.39
CA THR A 418 -8.39 -9.61 10.70
C THR A 418 -9.38 -10.28 11.65
N ARG A 419 -9.70 -11.55 11.43
CA ARG A 419 -10.53 -12.33 12.35
C ARG A 419 -9.89 -12.46 13.73
N LEU A 420 -8.56 -12.61 13.79
CA LEU A 420 -7.80 -12.69 15.04
C LEU A 420 -7.69 -11.36 15.79
N GLU A 421 -8.04 -10.21 15.21
CA GLU A 421 -8.10 -8.91 15.90
C GLU A 421 -9.41 -8.65 16.64
N THR A 422 -10.40 -9.54 16.49
CA THR A 422 -11.70 -9.44 17.15
C THR A 422 -11.52 -9.17 18.66
N PRO A 423 -11.98 -8.02 19.21
CA PRO A 423 -11.69 -7.61 20.59
C PRO A 423 -12.09 -8.65 21.64
N GLU A 424 -13.16 -9.40 21.39
CA GLU A 424 -13.69 -10.44 22.27
C GLU A 424 -12.70 -11.61 22.47
N LEU A 425 -11.82 -11.86 21.50
CA LEU A 425 -10.75 -12.86 21.66
C LEU A 425 -9.74 -12.43 22.72
N TRP A 426 -9.56 -11.13 22.90
CA TRP A 426 -8.52 -10.54 23.74
C TRP A 426 -9.06 -9.97 25.04
N ARG A 427 -10.29 -10.34 25.42
CA ARG A 427 -10.91 -9.93 26.68
C ARG A 427 -11.42 -11.14 27.46
N ARG A 428 -11.43 -10.99 28.78
CA ARG A 428 -12.11 -11.88 29.72
C ARG A 428 -13.61 -11.64 29.69
N SER A 429 -14.37 -12.54 30.32
CA SER A 429 -15.82 -12.38 30.51
C SER A 429 -16.20 -11.16 31.34
N ASP A 430 -15.28 -10.61 32.14
CA ASP A 430 -15.43 -9.37 32.91
C ASP A 430 -15.04 -8.10 32.12
N GLY A 431 -14.64 -8.26 30.84
CA GLY A 431 -14.25 -7.16 29.94
C GLY A 431 -12.77 -6.77 30.01
N MET A 432 -12.00 -7.31 30.96
CA MET A 432 -10.59 -6.96 31.13
C MET A 432 -9.74 -7.54 30.00
N ALA A 433 -8.78 -6.74 29.52
CA ALA A 433 -7.80 -7.17 28.53
C ALA A 433 -7.02 -8.41 29.03
N GLN A 434 -6.87 -9.42 28.17
CA GLN A 434 -6.24 -10.68 28.52
C GLN A 434 -5.26 -11.12 27.43
N PRO A 435 -3.95 -11.13 27.73
CA PRO A 435 -2.97 -11.80 26.89
C PRO A 435 -3.24 -13.30 26.82
N ARG A 436 -2.94 -13.92 25.67
CA ARG A 436 -3.11 -15.36 25.42
C ARG A 436 -1.87 -15.94 24.78
N THR A 437 -1.52 -17.17 25.14
CA THR A 437 -0.49 -17.91 24.41
C THR A 437 -1.04 -18.38 23.06
N ILE A 438 -0.16 -18.66 22.09
CA ILE A 438 -0.59 -19.23 20.80
C ILE A 438 -1.29 -20.58 21.02
N ARG A 439 -0.88 -21.37 22.02
CA ARG A 439 -1.56 -22.62 22.39
C ARG A 439 -2.96 -22.37 22.92
N GLU A 440 -3.15 -21.40 23.80
CA GLU A 440 -4.48 -21.05 24.31
C GLU A 440 -5.40 -20.55 23.20
N LEU A 441 -4.86 -19.71 22.31
CA LEU A 441 -5.59 -19.23 21.13
C LEU A 441 -5.96 -20.38 20.19
N ALA A 442 -5.07 -21.34 19.98
CA ALA A 442 -5.35 -22.54 19.19
C ALA A 442 -6.48 -23.36 19.81
N ALA A 443 -6.41 -23.64 21.12
CA ALA A 443 -7.46 -24.38 21.82
C ALA A 443 -8.81 -23.65 21.77
N GLN A 444 -8.82 -22.32 21.84
CA GLN A 444 -10.03 -21.52 21.69
C GLN A 444 -10.61 -21.62 20.27
N ILE A 445 -9.79 -21.51 19.23
CA ILE A 445 -10.23 -21.68 17.83
C ILE A 445 -10.78 -23.09 17.58
N GLU A 446 -10.18 -24.11 18.18
CA GLU A 446 -10.62 -25.51 18.02
C GLU A 446 -11.97 -25.79 18.70
N THR A 447 -12.37 -24.99 19.69
CA THR A 447 -13.54 -25.28 20.54
C THR A 447 -14.67 -24.27 20.42
N ALA A 448 -14.39 -23.02 20.04
CA ALA A 448 -15.38 -21.95 19.95
C ALA A 448 -16.16 -22.00 18.63
N PRO A 449 -17.50 -22.14 18.66
CA PRO A 449 -18.33 -22.15 17.45
C PRO A 449 -18.17 -20.89 16.59
N ASP A 450 -17.97 -19.73 17.22
CA ASP A 450 -17.83 -18.44 16.54
C ASP A 450 -16.50 -18.27 15.77
N LEU A 451 -15.56 -19.23 15.95
CA LEU A 451 -14.26 -19.29 15.26
C LEU A 451 -14.14 -20.50 14.33
N ALA A 452 -15.25 -21.20 14.07
CA ALA A 452 -15.27 -22.35 13.17
C ALA A 452 -14.80 -21.98 11.75
N ASP A 453 -15.01 -20.72 11.34
CA ASP A 453 -14.54 -20.18 10.07
C ASP A 453 -13.00 -20.07 10.05
N VAL A 454 -12.37 -19.51 11.09
CA VAL A 454 -10.90 -19.44 11.24
C VAL A 454 -10.30 -20.85 11.18
N LEU A 455 -10.90 -21.82 11.90
CA LEU A 455 -10.46 -23.20 11.89
C LEU A 455 -10.52 -23.83 10.48
N SER A 456 -11.54 -23.50 9.70
CA SER A 456 -11.71 -24.01 8.33
C SER A 456 -10.75 -23.38 7.31
N VAL A 457 -10.33 -22.13 7.54
CA VAL A 457 -9.50 -21.34 6.61
C VAL A 457 -8.01 -21.54 6.85
N LEU A 458 -7.57 -21.79 8.09
CA LEU A 458 -6.16 -22.05 8.41
C LEU A 458 -5.49 -23.10 7.51
N PRO A 459 -6.11 -24.26 7.21
CA PRO A 459 -5.54 -25.24 6.28
C PRO A 459 -5.47 -24.78 4.82
N LEU A 460 -6.29 -23.82 4.39
CA LEU A 460 -6.22 -23.23 3.05
C LEU A 460 -5.01 -22.30 2.94
N TRP A 461 -4.70 -21.56 4.00
CA TRP A 461 -3.55 -20.66 4.07
C TRP A 461 -2.22 -21.40 4.29
N SER A 462 -2.21 -22.44 5.12
CA SER A 462 -0.98 -23.10 5.54
C SER A 462 -0.27 -23.84 4.40
N THR A 463 1.03 -23.58 4.27
CA THR A 463 1.91 -24.33 3.35
C THR A 463 2.35 -25.69 3.91
N ARG A 464 2.06 -25.98 5.19
CA ARG A 464 2.48 -27.21 5.88
C ARG A 464 1.34 -28.22 5.95
N ARG A 465 1.45 -29.31 5.18
CA ARG A 465 0.46 -30.40 5.22
C ARG A 465 0.37 -31.03 6.61
N GLY A 466 -0.86 -31.08 7.16
CA GLY A 466 -1.15 -31.72 8.45
C GLY A 466 -0.56 -31.00 9.67
N ALA A 467 -0.23 -29.71 9.55
CA ALA A 467 0.16 -28.91 10.71
C ALA A 467 -1.01 -28.79 11.71
N THR A 468 -0.68 -28.78 13.01
CA THR A 468 -1.64 -28.48 14.07
C THR A 468 -2.06 -27.01 14.01
N VAL A 469 -3.23 -26.66 14.56
CA VAL A 469 -3.69 -25.26 14.63
C VAL A 469 -2.65 -24.38 15.31
N GLU A 470 -2.08 -24.83 16.44
CA GLU A 470 -0.98 -24.15 17.14
C GLU A 470 0.19 -23.80 16.20
N LYS A 471 0.62 -24.72 15.32
CA LYS A 471 1.74 -24.48 14.39
C LYS A 471 1.37 -23.56 13.24
N MET A 472 0.13 -23.64 12.75
CA MET A 472 -0.35 -22.74 11.70
C MET A 472 -0.45 -21.31 12.23
N LEU A 473 -0.93 -21.13 13.46
CA LEU A 473 -0.96 -19.83 14.13
C LEU A 473 0.44 -19.29 14.43
N ASP A 474 1.38 -20.13 14.86
CA ASP A 474 2.79 -19.73 15.06
C ASP A 474 3.41 -19.18 13.77
N ASP A 475 3.13 -19.82 12.63
CA ASP A 475 3.59 -19.33 11.32
C ASP A 475 2.87 -18.03 10.90
N LEU A 476 1.55 -17.93 11.13
CA LEU A 476 0.73 -16.79 10.73
C LEU A 476 1.08 -15.52 11.51
N LEU A 477 1.25 -15.65 12.82
CA LEU A 477 1.51 -14.53 13.74
C LEU A 477 2.98 -14.10 13.74
N LYS A 478 3.82 -14.83 13.01
CA LYS A 478 5.27 -14.60 12.98
C LYS A 478 5.59 -13.26 12.34
N GLY A 479 6.02 -12.34 13.19
CA GLY A 479 6.41 -11.00 12.74
C GLY A 479 5.23 -10.06 12.58
N GLU A 480 4.03 -10.43 13.04
CA GLU A 480 2.85 -9.56 13.12
C GLU A 480 2.74 -8.87 14.50
N ALA A 481 3.62 -9.23 15.44
CA ALA A 481 3.66 -8.68 16.78
C ALA A 481 4.92 -7.85 17.05
N VAL A 482 4.77 -6.76 17.82
CA VAL A 482 5.90 -5.97 18.35
C VAL A 482 6.05 -6.21 19.86
N PRO A 483 7.29 -6.38 20.39
CA PRO A 483 7.48 -6.56 21.83
C PRO A 483 7.00 -5.38 22.67
N TYR A 484 6.38 -5.67 23.81
CA TYR A 484 5.82 -4.69 24.74
C TYR A 484 6.86 -3.74 25.37
N VAL A 485 8.14 -4.13 25.46
CA VAL A 485 9.23 -3.34 26.08
C VAL A 485 10.27 -2.83 25.08
N ALA A 486 10.78 -1.63 25.32
CA ALA A 486 11.82 -0.96 24.55
C ALA A 486 13.12 -1.77 24.44
N SER A 487 13.49 -2.51 25.51
CA SER A 487 14.69 -3.36 25.56
C SER A 487 14.74 -4.43 24.46
N LEU A 488 13.57 -4.87 23.99
CA LEU A 488 13.41 -5.85 22.92
C LEU A 488 13.18 -5.21 21.55
N ARG A 489 12.83 -3.92 21.51
CA ARG A 489 12.55 -3.16 20.27
C ARG A 489 13.79 -2.51 19.69
N TYR A 490 14.58 -1.82 20.53
CA TYR A 490 15.71 -1.01 20.09
C TYR A 490 17.06 -1.74 20.18
N ARG A 491 18.04 -1.21 19.43
CA ARG A 491 19.41 -1.71 19.39
C ARG A 491 20.39 -0.54 19.43
N ASN A 492 21.54 -0.74 20.09
CA ASN A 492 22.68 0.19 20.02
C ASN A 492 22.26 1.65 20.30
N ARG A 493 22.39 2.52 19.30
CA ARG A 493 22.03 3.95 19.35
C ARG A 493 20.52 4.21 19.45
N GLY A 494 19.68 3.21 19.16
CA GLY A 494 18.23 3.32 19.29
C GLY A 494 17.77 3.64 20.71
N PHE A 495 18.46 3.12 21.75
CA PHE A 495 18.17 3.47 23.14
C PHE A 495 18.43 4.94 23.46
N ALA A 496 19.54 5.49 22.96
CA ALA A 496 19.84 6.91 23.14
C ALA A 496 18.77 7.79 22.46
N LYS A 497 18.36 7.43 21.24
CA LYS A 497 17.26 8.12 20.55
C LYS A 497 15.94 8.02 21.30
N ARG A 498 15.62 6.85 21.85
CA ARG A 498 14.41 6.65 22.67
C ARG A 498 14.41 7.55 23.90
N ALA A 499 15.52 7.66 24.61
CA ALA A 499 15.64 8.60 25.73
C ALA A 499 15.43 10.06 25.30
N GLU A 500 15.91 10.46 24.11
CA GLU A 500 15.64 11.79 23.54
C GLU A 500 14.15 12.00 23.20
N TRP A 501 13.45 10.95 22.74
CA TRP A 501 11.99 10.98 22.55
C TRP A 501 11.24 11.12 23.87
N GLU A 502 11.62 10.36 24.90
CA GLU A 502 11.02 10.45 26.24
C GLU A 502 11.21 11.85 26.86
N ALA A 503 12.43 12.40 26.77
CA ALA A 503 12.70 13.77 27.20
C ALA A 503 11.87 14.82 26.43
N THR A 504 11.56 14.56 25.16
CA THR A 504 10.65 15.41 24.37
C THR A 504 9.23 15.34 24.92
N TRP A 505 8.69 14.14 25.17
CA TRP A 505 7.34 13.99 25.70
C TRP A 505 7.18 14.60 27.09
N ASP A 506 8.18 14.46 27.95
CA ASP A 506 8.19 15.14 29.25
C ASP A 506 8.19 16.66 29.10
N ALA A 507 8.97 17.20 28.16
CA ALA A 507 8.92 18.62 27.83
C ALA A 507 7.54 19.04 27.27
N GLN A 508 6.89 18.22 26.45
CA GLN A 508 5.53 18.48 25.95
C GLN A 508 4.50 18.52 27.09
N ARG A 509 4.59 17.61 28.08
CA ARG A 509 3.71 17.64 29.26
C ARG A 509 3.91 18.92 30.08
N ARG A 510 5.15 19.35 30.25
CA ARG A 510 5.50 20.60 30.94
C ARG A 510 5.03 21.83 30.17
N GLU A 511 5.06 21.78 28.84
CA GLU A 511 4.44 22.79 27.97
C GLU A 511 2.92 22.85 28.21
N ASP A 512 2.25 21.69 28.24
CA ASP A 512 0.79 21.61 28.46
C ASP A 512 0.40 22.11 29.87
N ALA A 513 1.27 21.91 30.86
CA ALA A 513 1.13 22.46 32.21
C ALA A 513 1.48 23.98 32.32
N GLY A 514 1.95 24.61 31.24
CA GLY A 514 2.35 26.02 31.20
C GLY A 514 3.68 26.33 31.89
N GLU A 515 4.51 25.32 32.17
CA GLU A 515 5.81 25.48 32.84
C GLU A 515 6.93 25.95 31.91
N ILE A 516 6.83 25.59 30.61
CA ILE A 516 7.78 25.97 29.57
C ILE A 516 7.04 26.40 28.30
N THR A 517 7.74 27.07 27.38
CA THR A 517 7.18 27.45 26.07
C THR A 517 7.44 26.39 25.00
N ALA A 518 6.70 26.45 23.89
CA ALA A 518 6.83 25.54 22.74
C ALA A 518 8.25 25.54 22.14
N GLU A 519 8.98 26.66 22.20
CA GLU A 519 10.35 26.77 21.70
C GLU A 519 11.32 25.90 22.51
N GLN A 520 11.04 25.70 23.80
CA GLN A 520 11.87 24.94 24.73
C GLN A 520 11.71 23.42 24.57
N VAL A 521 10.66 22.95 23.89
CA VAL A 521 10.45 21.52 23.60
C VAL A 521 11.43 21.06 22.52
N PRO A 522 12.35 20.11 22.78
CA PRO A 522 13.31 19.65 21.77
C PRO A 522 12.60 18.88 20.63
N VAL A 523 13.23 18.81 19.46
CA VAL A 523 12.76 17.92 18.38
C VAL A 523 13.53 16.60 18.49
N PRO A 524 12.85 15.47 18.71
CA PRO A 524 13.53 14.19 18.89
C PRO A 524 14.05 13.66 17.55
N PRO A 525 15.09 12.80 17.50
CA PRO A 525 15.72 12.35 16.24
C PRO A 525 14.91 11.27 15.49
N ASN A 526 15.20 11.08 14.19
CA ASN A 526 14.58 10.01 13.40
C ASN A 526 15.24 8.68 13.72
N TYR A 527 14.45 7.62 13.76
CA TYR A 527 14.96 6.26 13.73
C TYR A 527 15.38 5.84 12.31
N SER A 528 16.27 4.85 12.26
CA SER A 528 16.72 4.15 11.07
C SER A 528 16.64 2.64 11.33
N SER A 529 16.74 1.82 10.28
CA SER A 529 16.74 0.36 10.42
C SER A 529 17.84 -0.20 11.33
N ALA A 530 18.92 0.55 11.56
CA ALA A 530 20.00 0.17 12.47
C ALA A 530 19.66 0.37 13.96
N ASP A 531 18.63 1.16 14.26
CA ASP A 531 18.22 1.52 15.63
C ASP A 531 17.24 0.52 16.25
N MET A 532 16.63 -0.37 15.45
CA MET A 532 15.58 -1.30 15.88
C MET A 532 15.87 -2.74 15.43
N VAL A 533 15.18 -3.70 16.03
CA VAL A 533 15.10 -5.07 15.50
C VAL A 533 14.41 -5.06 14.13
N PRO A 534 14.86 -5.82 13.11
CA PRO A 534 14.28 -5.80 11.77
C PRO A 534 12.76 -6.03 11.71
N ALA A 535 12.26 -6.99 12.49
CA ALA A 535 10.82 -7.24 12.60
C ALA A 535 10.04 -6.04 13.16
N VAL A 536 10.62 -5.32 14.12
CA VAL A 536 10.02 -4.10 14.68
C VAL A 536 10.10 -2.94 13.69
N TRP A 537 11.23 -2.76 13.01
CA TRP A 537 11.41 -1.71 12.00
C TRP A 537 10.40 -1.81 10.85
N LYS A 538 10.03 -3.03 10.43
CA LYS A 538 9.02 -3.29 9.39
C LYS A 538 7.69 -2.59 9.71
N HIS A 539 7.28 -2.62 10.99
CA HIS A 539 6.05 -1.99 11.47
C HIS A 539 6.24 -0.51 11.82
N ARG A 540 7.29 -0.19 12.57
CA ARG A 540 7.41 1.09 13.29
C ARG A 540 8.03 2.24 12.47
N GLY A 541 8.97 1.91 11.59
CA GLY A 541 9.64 2.88 10.72
C GLY A 541 10.31 4.06 11.43
N LYS A 542 10.40 5.20 10.72
CA LYS A 542 11.27 6.34 11.09
C LYS A 542 10.86 7.11 12.35
N LEU A 543 9.58 7.07 12.72
CA LEU A 543 9.00 7.82 13.84
C LEU A 543 8.42 6.93 14.93
N ASP A 544 8.66 5.62 14.82
CA ASP A 544 8.16 4.62 15.77
C ASP A 544 6.62 4.57 15.90
N VAL A 545 5.92 4.87 14.80
CA VAL A 545 4.45 4.82 14.75
C VAL A 545 3.99 3.37 14.88
N PRO A 546 3.11 3.02 15.84
CA PRO A 546 2.51 1.68 15.92
C PRO A 546 1.75 1.33 14.63
N LYS A 547 2.09 0.19 14.03
CA LYS A 547 1.41 -0.33 12.81
C LYS A 547 1.26 -1.86 12.82
N GLU A 548 1.66 -2.48 13.93
CA GLU A 548 1.50 -3.91 14.14
C GLU A 548 0.09 -4.26 14.60
N ARG A 549 -0.27 -5.53 14.43
CA ARG A 549 -1.59 -6.09 14.77
C ARG A 549 -1.65 -6.61 16.21
N PHE A 550 -0.51 -7.10 16.70
CA PHE A 550 -0.40 -7.73 18.01
C PHE A 550 0.77 -7.19 18.84
N ILE A 551 0.68 -7.39 20.15
CA ILE A 551 1.75 -7.15 21.11
C ILE A 551 2.31 -8.50 21.51
N SER A 552 3.64 -8.62 21.58
CA SER A 552 4.27 -9.84 22.11
C SER A 552 4.88 -9.60 23.48
N TYR A 553 4.81 -10.63 24.33
CA TYR A 553 5.39 -10.64 25.67
C TYR A 553 6.46 -11.74 25.82
N PRO A 554 7.60 -11.65 25.11
CA PRO A 554 8.65 -12.67 25.22
C PRO A 554 9.15 -12.81 26.67
N GLY A 555 9.18 -14.05 27.15
CA GLY A 555 9.61 -14.38 28.52
C GLY A 555 8.51 -14.26 29.58
N ALA A 556 7.28 -13.89 29.21
CA ALA A 556 6.16 -13.82 30.15
C ALA A 556 5.16 -15.00 30.04
N SER A 557 5.44 -15.97 29.17
CA SER A 557 4.59 -17.16 29.00
C SER A 557 4.51 -18.00 30.29
N PRO A 558 3.40 -18.73 30.54
CA PRO A 558 3.26 -19.62 31.69
C PRO A 558 4.29 -20.75 31.72
N GLU A 559 4.57 -21.29 32.91
CA GLU A 559 5.38 -22.50 33.02
C GLU A 559 4.72 -23.66 32.26
N GLY A 560 5.50 -24.36 31.41
CA GLY A 560 5.00 -25.48 30.60
C GLY A 560 4.38 -25.08 29.25
N ASP A 561 4.27 -23.79 28.95
CA ASP A 561 3.92 -23.29 27.61
C ASP A 561 5.07 -22.52 26.98
N SER A 562 5.70 -23.14 25.98
CA SER A 562 6.79 -22.54 25.21
C SER A 562 6.32 -21.63 24.08
N THR A 563 5.01 -21.53 23.85
CA THR A 563 4.46 -20.67 22.80
C THR A 563 4.42 -19.22 23.27
N LEU A 564 4.49 -18.29 22.32
CA LEU A 564 4.58 -16.86 22.62
C LEU A 564 3.27 -16.36 23.25
N LEU A 565 3.39 -15.62 24.35
CA LEU A 565 2.28 -14.84 24.92
C LEU A 565 2.06 -13.58 24.06
N LEU A 566 0.81 -13.38 23.63
CA LEU A 566 0.39 -12.30 22.74
C LEU A 566 -0.73 -11.48 23.38
N GLY A 567 -0.83 -10.22 22.98
CA GLY A 567 -1.97 -9.34 23.23
C GLY A 567 -2.35 -8.61 21.94
N TRP A 568 -3.43 -7.84 21.99
CA TRP A 568 -3.93 -7.11 20.83
C TRP A 568 -3.41 -5.67 20.80
N ALA A 569 -2.97 -5.20 19.64
CA ALA A 569 -2.42 -3.84 19.51
C ALA A 569 -3.50 -2.74 19.61
N GLY A 570 -4.75 -3.06 19.29
CA GLY A 570 -5.89 -2.13 19.39
C GLY A 570 -6.37 -1.84 20.82
N TRP A 571 -5.75 -2.43 21.85
CA TRP A 571 -5.99 -2.05 23.23
C TRP A 571 -5.60 -0.58 23.52
N SER A 572 -6.38 0.07 24.38
CA SER A 572 -5.98 1.35 25.00
C SER A 572 -4.70 1.19 25.82
N ASP A 573 -4.01 2.28 26.15
CA ASP A 573 -2.83 2.18 27.01
C ASP A 573 -3.20 1.69 28.42
N LEU A 574 -4.42 1.99 28.90
CA LEU A 574 -4.95 1.44 30.14
C LEU A 574 -5.14 -0.08 30.05
N ASP A 575 -5.78 -0.57 28.99
CA ASP A 575 -5.94 -2.02 28.74
C ASP A 575 -4.58 -2.73 28.71
N LYS A 576 -3.57 -2.14 28.04
CA LYS A 576 -2.20 -2.69 28.02
C LYS A 576 -1.59 -2.76 29.42
N GLY A 577 -1.75 -1.70 30.23
CA GLY A 577 -1.25 -1.67 31.61
C GLY A 577 -1.91 -2.72 32.50
N LEU A 578 -3.23 -2.87 32.40
CA LEU A 578 -3.99 -3.89 33.12
C LEU A 578 -3.58 -5.30 32.69
N ALA A 579 -3.43 -5.54 31.39
CA ALA A 579 -2.98 -6.82 30.84
C ALA A 579 -1.56 -7.20 31.31
N ILE A 580 -0.64 -6.23 31.38
CA ILE A 580 0.72 -6.45 31.91
C ILE A 580 0.65 -6.79 33.40
N PHE A 581 -0.14 -6.04 34.17
CA PHE A 581 -0.26 -6.27 35.61
C PHE A 581 -0.94 -7.60 35.94
N SER A 582 -1.97 -8.00 35.18
CA SER A 582 -2.58 -9.32 35.34
C SER A 582 -1.59 -10.45 35.01
N THR A 583 -0.80 -10.29 33.94
CA THR A 583 0.26 -11.25 33.59
C THR A 583 1.31 -11.35 34.70
N PHE A 584 1.69 -10.24 35.32
CA PHE A 584 2.57 -10.24 36.49
C PHE A 584 1.95 -11.03 37.65
N ALA A 585 0.68 -10.78 37.98
CA ALA A 585 0.01 -11.46 39.09
C ALA A 585 -0.09 -12.97 38.84
N ASP A 586 -0.49 -13.38 37.63
CA ASP A 586 -0.58 -14.80 37.26
C ASP A 586 0.79 -15.50 37.36
N ARG A 587 1.87 -14.85 36.90
CA ARG A 587 3.23 -15.40 37.03
C ARG A 587 3.73 -15.43 38.47
N ALA A 588 3.32 -14.48 39.31
CA ALA A 588 3.67 -14.47 40.72
C ALA A 588 2.98 -15.62 41.48
N ASP A 589 1.71 -15.90 41.14
CA ASP A 589 0.96 -17.04 41.68
C ASP A 589 1.55 -18.39 41.24
N GLU A 590 2.25 -18.42 40.10
CA GLU A 590 3.02 -19.58 39.60
C GLU A 590 4.45 -19.65 40.17
N ASP A 591 4.79 -18.87 41.19
CA ASP A 591 6.13 -18.80 41.82
C ASP A 591 7.26 -18.50 40.80
N ALA A 592 6.98 -17.70 39.76
CA ALA A 592 8.00 -17.28 38.80
C ALA A 592 9.14 -16.51 39.48
N ASP A 593 10.34 -16.61 38.92
CA ASP A 593 11.52 -16.00 39.52
C ASP A 593 11.49 -14.46 39.44
N THR A 594 12.24 -13.82 40.35
CA THR A 594 12.29 -12.36 40.48
C THR A 594 12.67 -11.64 39.18
N GLU A 595 13.55 -12.21 38.34
CA GLU A 595 13.96 -11.59 37.08
C GLU A 595 12.80 -11.59 36.08
N THR A 596 12.07 -12.70 35.97
CA THR A 596 10.87 -12.80 35.13
C THR A 596 9.80 -11.79 35.56
N LEU A 597 9.52 -11.73 36.87
CA LEU A 597 8.52 -10.81 37.43
C LEU A 597 8.91 -9.33 37.24
N ALA A 598 10.16 -8.97 37.52
CA ALA A 598 10.68 -7.62 37.27
C ALA A 598 10.67 -7.27 35.78
N GLY A 599 10.98 -8.24 34.91
CA GLY A 599 10.93 -8.08 33.46
C GLY A 599 9.54 -7.71 32.95
N ILE A 600 8.47 -8.35 33.48
CA ILE A 600 7.08 -8.01 33.16
C ILE A 600 6.74 -6.60 33.62
N LEU A 601 7.12 -6.23 34.85
CA LEU A 601 6.86 -4.90 35.40
C LEU A 601 7.59 -3.79 34.64
N ALA A 602 8.69 -4.07 33.94
CA ALA A 602 9.36 -3.08 33.08
C ALA A 602 8.42 -2.56 31.98
N GLY A 603 7.53 -3.42 31.46
CA GLY A 603 6.49 -2.98 30.52
C GLY A 603 5.47 -2.04 31.17
N LEU A 604 5.09 -2.32 32.42
CA LEU A 604 4.16 -1.46 33.16
C LEU A 604 4.78 -0.08 33.41
N VAL A 605 6.07 -0.03 33.75
CA VAL A 605 6.83 1.24 33.89
C VAL A 605 6.80 2.04 32.58
N GLU A 606 7.00 1.39 31.42
CA GLU A 606 7.01 2.08 30.11
C GLU A 606 5.64 2.64 29.69
N VAL A 607 4.53 1.95 30.01
CA VAL A 607 3.18 2.39 29.61
C VAL A 607 2.54 3.36 30.61
N LEU A 608 2.91 3.29 31.89
CA LEU A 608 2.28 4.08 32.96
C LEU A 608 2.22 5.60 32.71
N PRO A 609 3.25 6.27 32.15
CA PRO A 609 3.16 7.70 31.84
C PRO A 609 2.04 8.04 30.85
N TRP A 610 1.72 7.15 29.91
CA TRP A 610 0.65 7.32 28.94
C TRP A 610 -0.72 7.11 29.58
N ILE A 611 -0.84 6.09 30.45
CA ILE A 611 -2.06 5.86 31.25
C ILE A 611 -2.37 7.08 32.12
N LYS A 612 -1.35 7.62 32.82
CA LYS A 612 -1.52 8.80 33.67
C LYS A 612 -1.93 10.05 32.89
N GLN A 613 -1.53 10.14 31.62
CA GLN A 613 -1.81 11.28 30.76
C GLN A 613 -3.21 11.21 30.14
N TRP A 614 -3.62 10.04 29.64
CA TRP A 614 -4.83 9.90 28.81
C TRP A 614 -5.97 9.13 29.47
N HIS A 615 -5.71 8.37 30.53
CA HIS A 615 -6.67 7.43 31.12
C HIS A 615 -6.71 7.48 32.65
N ASN A 616 -6.50 8.67 33.26
CA ASN A 616 -6.45 8.84 34.71
C ASN A 616 -7.57 9.71 35.29
N ASP A 617 -8.63 9.90 34.51
CA ASP A 617 -9.89 10.41 35.02
C ASP A 617 -10.54 9.39 35.98
N LEU A 618 -11.51 9.85 36.78
CA LEU A 618 -12.23 8.97 37.70
C LEU A 618 -13.03 7.95 36.89
N ASP A 619 -12.67 6.68 37.02
CA ASP A 619 -13.38 5.57 36.41
C ASP A 619 -14.80 5.48 36.99
N PRO A 620 -15.86 5.51 36.17
CA PRO A 620 -17.24 5.50 36.65
C PRO A 620 -17.67 4.21 37.38
N GLN A 621 -17.05 3.08 37.06
CA GLN A 621 -17.39 1.77 37.62
C GLN A 621 -16.72 1.53 38.98
N TYR A 622 -15.43 1.88 39.09
CA TYR A 622 -14.63 1.64 40.27
C TYR A 622 -14.48 2.86 41.18
N ASN A 623 -14.82 4.05 40.68
CA ASN A 623 -14.62 5.34 41.34
C ASN A 623 -13.15 5.54 41.78
N LEU A 624 -12.24 5.12 40.90
CA LEU A 624 -10.79 5.18 41.08
C LEU A 624 -10.14 5.83 39.87
N LYS A 625 -9.01 6.51 40.09
CA LYS A 625 -8.13 6.95 39.01
C LYS A 625 -7.20 5.79 38.65
N MET A 626 -7.38 5.21 37.47
CA MET A 626 -6.74 3.93 37.14
C MET A 626 -5.22 4.01 36.99
N GLY A 627 -4.68 5.14 36.51
CA GLY A 627 -3.25 5.40 36.50
C GLY A 627 -2.65 5.48 37.90
N ASP A 628 -3.31 6.20 38.82
CA ASP A 628 -2.89 6.28 40.22
C ASP A 628 -2.96 4.91 40.92
N TYR A 629 -4.00 4.12 40.60
CA TYR A 629 -4.12 2.75 41.07
C TYR A 629 -2.97 1.86 40.59
N LEU A 630 -2.68 1.84 39.28
CA LEU A 630 -1.59 1.04 38.72
C LEU A 630 -0.20 1.48 39.22
N GLU A 631 0.01 2.78 39.45
CA GLU A 631 1.22 3.29 40.09
C GLU A 631 1.39 2.74 41.52
N ALA A 632 0.31 2.71 42.31
CA ALA A 632 0.33 2.14 43.65
C ALA A 632 0.59 0.62 43.63
N GLN A 633 0.01 -0.11 42.68
CA GLN A 633 0.26 -1.54 42.48
C GLN A 633 1.72 -1.81 42.10
N LEU A 634 2.27 -1.03 41.17
CA LEU A 634 3.68 -1.12 40.77
C LEU A 634 4.62 -0.89 41.97
N ALA A 635 4.32 0.10 42.83
CA ALA A 635 5.09 0.37 44.03
C ALA A 635 5.01 -0.77 45.06
N GLU A 636 3.85 -1.44 45.19
CA GLU A 636 3.72 -2.63 46.03
C GLU A 636 4.53 -3.81 45.49
N ALA A 637 4.40 -4.10 44.19
CA ALA A 637 5.14 -5.16 43.52
C ALA A 637 6.67 -4.93 43.57
N SER A 638 7.11 -3.68 43.39
CA SER A 638 8.51 -3.28 43.57
C SER A 638 9.04 -3.63 44.98
N ARG A 639 8.24 -3.36 46.03
CA ARG A 639 8.61 -3.70 47.41
C ARG A 639 8.65 -5.21 47.64
N SER A 640 7.70 -5.97 47.10
CA SER A 640 7.70 -7.43 47.26
C SER A 640 8.89 -8.10 46.58
N LEU A 641 9.35 -7.55 45.44
CA LEU A 641 10.55 -8.03 44.74
C LEU A 641 11.87 -7.49 45.32
N SER A 642 11.82 -6.52 46.25
CA SER A 642 13.00 -5.81 46.76
C SER A 642 13.83 -5.12 45.66
N ILE A 643 13.17 -4.61 44.62
CA ILE A 643 13.78 -3.88 43.50
C ILE A 643 13.11 -2.50 43.41
N PRO A 644 13.83 -1.37 43.59
CA PRO A 644 13.26 -0.04 43.42
C PRO A 644 12.62 0.16 42.05
N VAL A 645 11.54 0.94 41.95
CA VAL A 645 10.81 1.16 40.67
C VAL A 645 11.73 1.70 39.58
N GLU A 646 12.67 2.58 39.94
CA GLU A 646 13.69 3.14 39.06
C GLU A 646 14.68 2.11 38.49
N ASP A 647 14.86 0.99 39.19
CA ASP A 647 15.78 -0.09 38.80
C ASP A 647 15.07 -1.19 37.98
N ILE A 648 13.73 -1.29 38.04
CA ILE A 648 12.92 -2.28 37.30
C ILE A 648 13.27 -2.30 35.80
N PRO A 649 13.40 -1.16 35.07
CA PRO A 649 13.78 -1.18 33.65
C PRO A 649 15.11 -1.90 33.37
N GLY A 650 16.03 -1.98 34.35
CA GLY A 650 17.29 -2.72 34.23
C GLY A 650 17.13 -4.23 34.11
N HIS A 651 16.00 -4.76 34.58
CA HIS A 651 15.58 -6.16 34.54
C HIS A 651 14.72 -6.51 33.33
N ALA A 652 14.46 -5.54 32.43
CA ALA A 652 13.68 -5.78 31.23
C ALA A 652 14.32 -6.90 30.37
N PRO A 653 13.50 -7.78 29.76
CA PRO A 653 14.01 -8.89 28.96
C PRO A 653 14.89 -8.37 27.81
N LYS A 654 15.98 -9.08 27.52
CA LYS A 654 16.95 -8.71 26.49
C LYS A 654 16.83 -9.64 25.28
N PRO A 655 17.14 -9.16 24.06
CA PRO A 655 17.11 -10.01 22.88
C PRO A 655 18.03 -11.22 23.09
N ALA A 656 17.56 -12.42 22.74
CA ALA A 656 18.38 -13.62 22.80
C ALA A 656 19.66 -13.42 21.98
N THR A 657 20.82 -13.44 22.64
CA THR A 657 22.10 -13.35 21.95
C THR A 657 22.29 -14.64 21.16
N ARG A 658 22.49 -14.54 19.83
CA ARG A 658 22.83 -15.70 18.99
C ARG A 658 24.12 -16.33 19.54
N GLY A 659 23.97 -17.38 20.33
CA GLY A 659 25.08 -18.21 20.79
C GLY A 659 25.84 -18.73 19.56
N ARG A 660 27.13 -18.43 19.49
CA ARG A 660 28.05 -19.03 18.53
C ARG A 660 27.93 -20.55 18.69
N LYS A 661 27.41 -21.27 17.68
CA LYS A 661 27.44 -22.74 17.66
C LYS A 661 28.87 -23.16 17.98
N LYS A 662 29.11 -23.75 19.16
CA LYS A 662 30.35 -24.48 19.42
C LYS A 662 30.38 -25.61 18.41
N THR A 663 31.26 -25.52 17.42
CA THR A 663 31.69 -26.66 16.63
C THR A 663 32.29 -27.67 17.60
N SER A 664 31.57 -28.75 17.88
CA SER A 664 32.18 -29.91 18.53
C SER A 664 33.26 -30.45 17.59
N LYS A 665 34.49 -30.51 18.09
CA LYS A 665 35.55 -31.32 17.47
C LYS A 665 35.28 -32.80 17.68
#